data_AF-A0A7C3LNQ6-F1
#
_entry.id   AF-A0A7C3LNQ6-F1
#
_cell.length_a   1.000
_cell.length_b   1.000
_cell.length_c   1.000
_cell.angle_alpha   90.00
_cell.angle_beta   90.00
_cell.angle_gamma   90.00
#
_symmetry.space_group_name_H-M   'P 1'
#
loop_
_entity.id
_entity.type
_entity.pdbx_description
1 polymer ?
#
loop_
_entity_poly.entity_id
_entity_poly.type
_entity_poly.pdbx_seq_one_letter_code
_entity_poly.pdbx_strand_id
1 'polypeptide(L)'
;MIFLHESCEKGMELCQYLSLFGNMTSWEEAFKQKAKEHFSEAMIDQLFHGLSPLYPVRETIEDTLCDIQIFQTLSGIYATYQEGENVDFLRIYHGSMFPIGIVVPVLMNLGLVVLTEDTYSISADNIKGFMHKFSFAKGFSGSKEYLTDAISEILNKKATSEPLNGLIAKSIISIREVSLLKTLNAYLFQINRTHSRLSLQEILLAYPKFTRNLLDRFHAAFDPLQENSDIQKADEIVEESYATTKSPSDEAFLREYHDLVKAILRTNYYQNQSEIAIKLENSKIPHLPRPVPFYEIFVYATEFEAVHIRGGRIARGGIRWSDRNDDFRTEILGLMKAQMVKNTIIIPVGSKGGFVLKGSVQADEKKAKGIAAYERFMASILSITDNIVNSNIVSAPVRKTGRDERDTYLVVAADKGTANFSDIANEIALKNHFWLGDAFASGGQFGYNHKKQGITAKGAFVSVAHHFKEAGIDIHKPFTVCGIGDMSGDVFGNGMLLSKCIKLIAAFNHSHIFLDPDPDTESSFVERERLFKEGLDFRSYNPSLISHGGGIFERNARKIQLSHETKKALDFHKEFCTGEELICAILQAPVDLLWNGGIGTYVKSNSESHFDAKDPSNDRVRVDASSLRAKVIAEGGNLGFTQQARMEAALKGIRINTDALDNSAGVAMSDHEVNIKILLGLKHLDFTQRNQIIRRIESSVIESVLSHNKSQNRCLSLEVKRSHMMFGRYREYIRKLIHDGALNRDTDGLPSETELDSIEQKSRIMPRPLIALLLGATKLKIEEYLVTTDSFTDLYFNKLLVSYFPPELRQDESILRHPLRKEIIICEAVNRTIDDAGILFFERMEQLTGAKADVVAPLYIKFTNFIKKHEWMQSIPESIPADIYYDFILFLEENIFYCIKKILSLPSPDHSSPGASFVMNENDYLSVQEDAMYSSYRYRNPLQKQLSQDDGDTIRNLFRQADILEDSLFVFINRSSIKEKKDFFEMEDSMKLRELREIARTFQPHHYLEASFLA
;
A
#
# COMPACT_ATOMS: atom_id res chain seq x y z
N MET A 1 69.16 72.25 -37.67
CA MET A 1 70.03 71.27 -36.98
C MET A 1 69.43 70.79 -35.66
N ILE A 2 68.87 71.64 -34.80
CA ILE A 2 68.22 71.20 -33.54
C ILE A 2 67.01 70.26 -33.80
N PHE A 3 66.19 70.52 -34.83
CA PHE A 3 65.07 69.65 -35.24
C PHE A 3 65.49 68.26 -35.77
N LEU A 4 66.71 68.15 -36.32
CA LEU A 4 67.29 66.87 -36.78
C LEU A 4 67.88 66.07 -35.60
N HIS A 5 68.29 66.76 -34.53
CA HIS A 5 68.84 66.12 -33.33
C HIS A 5 67.74 65.51 -32.44
N GLU A 6 66.61 66.21 -32.27
CA GLU A 6 65.44 65.67 -31.53
C GLU A 6 64.75 64.50 -32.26
N SER A 7 64.79 64.49 -33.59
CA SER A 7 64.24 63.39 -34.40
C SER A 7 65.15 62.14 -34.37
N CYS A 8 66.46 62.32 -34.23
CA CYS A 8 67.42 61.21 -34.03
C CYS A 8 67.37 60.64 -32.61
N GLU A 9 67.18 61.45 -31.57
CA GLU A 9 67.04 60.94 -30.19
C GLU A 9 65.76 60.12 -30.02
N LYS A 10 64.62 60.58 -30.56
CA LYS A 10 63.38 59.79 -30.58
C LYS A 10 63.47 58.54 -31.46
N GLY A 11 64.23 58.60 -32.55
CA GLY A 11 64.52 57.44 -33.39
C GLY A 11 65.42 56.40 -32.71
N MET A 12 66.38 56.85 -31.88
CA MET A 12 67.23 55.97 -31.08
C MET A 12 66.52 55.37 -29.86
N GLU A 13 65.61 56.09 -29.21
CA GLU A 13 64.72 55.51 -28.18
C GLU A 13 63.80 54.43 -28.76
N LEU A 14 63.25 54.65 -29.97
CA LEU A 14 62.44 53.64 -30.67
C LEU A 14 63.27 52.42 -31.08
N CYS A 15 64.52 52.62 -31.52
CA CYS A 15 65.44 51.54 -31.85
C CYS A 15 65.96 50.80 -30.61
N GLN A 16 66.12 51.47 -29.46
CA GLN A 16 66.43 50.82 -28.18
C GLN A 16 65.24 49.99 -27.68
N TYR A 17 64.01 50.49 -27.81
CA TYR A 17 62.80 49.70 -27.54
C TYR A 17 62.69 48.49 -28.47
N LEU A 18 62.95 48.65 -29.78
CA LEU A 18 62.95 47.54 -30.75
C LEU A 18 64.10 46.55 -30.52
N SER A 19 65.27 46.99 -30.03
CA SER A 19 66.38 46.11 -29.66
C SER A 19 66.10 45.28 -28.39
N LEU A 20 65.22 45.76 -27.50
CA LEU A 20 64.69 44.99 -26.36
C LEU A 20 63.65 43.94 -26.81
N PHE A 21 62.99 44.13 -27.96
CA PHE A 21 62.09 43.13 -28.57
C PHE A 21 62.82 42.05 -29.37
N GLY A 22 64.08 42.26 -29.77
CA GLY A 22 64.86 41.32 -30.59
C GLY A 22 65.25 40.01 -29.90
N ASN A 23 64.97 39.85 -28.60
CA ASN A 23 65.23 38.64 -27.80
C ASN A 23 63.98 38.11 -27.07
N MET A 24 62.77 38.50 -27.47
CA MET A 24 61.57 37.80 -27.01
C MET A 24 61.30 36.63 -27.96
N THR A 25 61.57 35.40 -27.49
CA THR A 25 61.02 34.18 -28.11
C THR A 25 59.54 34.41 -28.40
N SER A 26 59.11 34.14 -29.63
CA SER A 26 57.69 34.21 -29.97
C SER A 26 56.88 33.29 -29.05
N TRP A 27 55.61 33.61 -28.77
CA TRP A 27 54.77 32.74 -27.92
C TRP A 27 54.74 31.30 -28.47
N GLU A 28 54.77 31.16 -29.80
CA GLU A 28 54.93 29.87 -30.50
C GLU A 28 56.24 29.17 -30.11
N GLU A 29 57.40 29.81 -30.25
CA GLU A 29 58.69 29.20 -29.91
C GLU A 29 58.78 28.83 -28.42
N ALA A 30 58.30 29.71 -27.54
CA ALA A 30 58.27 29.47 -26.10
C ALA A 30 57.29 28.35 -25.72
N PHE A 31 56.12 28.28 -26.36
CA PHE A 31 55.17 27.18 -26.22
C PHE A 31 55.78 25.86 -26.68
N LYS A 32 56.36 25.83 -27.89
CA LYS A 32 57.01 24.63 -28.44
C LYS A 32 58.16 24.17 -27.55
N GLN A 33 58.95 25.09 -27.00
CA GLN A 33 60.05 24.74 -26.09
C GLN A 33 59.55 24.07 -24.81
N LYS A 34 58.54 24.62 -24.14
CA LYS A 34 57.98 24.01 -22.93
C LYS A 34 57.17 22.75 -23.21
N ALA A 35 56.46 22.68 -24.33
CA ALA A 35 55.67 21.52 -24.70
C ALA A 35 56.53 20.27 -24.94
N LYS A 36 57.82 20.41 -25.29
CA LYS A 36 58.78 19.28 -25.44
C LYS A 36 58.97 18.47 -24.16
N GLU A 37 58.69 19.04 -23.00
CA GLU A 37 58.76 18.33 -21.72
C GLU A 37 57.62 17.30 -21.55
N HIS A 38 56.52 17.46 -22.31
CA HIS A 38 55.28 16.68 -22.13
C HIS A 38 54.80 15.97 -23.40
N PHE A 39 55.20 16.40 -24.59
CA PHE A 39 54.67 15.93 -25.87
C PHE A 39 55.76 15.68 -26.92
N SER A 40 55.49 14.78 -27.87
CA SER A 40 56.41 14.53 -29.01
C SER A 40 56.41 15.70 -30.00
N GLU A 41 57.52 15.96 -30.70
CA GLU A 41 57.63 17.09 -31.65
C GLU A 41 56.52 17.11 -32.72
N ALA A 42 56.13 15.95 -33.25
CA ALA A 42 55.04 15.84 -34.22
C ALA A 42 53.67 16.27 -33.64
N MET A 43 53.44 16.02 -32.35
CA MET A 43 52.20 16.39 -31.66
C MET A 43 52.19 17.88 -31.29
N ILE A 44 53.34 18.47 -30.98
CA ILE A 44 53.45 19.88 -30.57
C ILE A 44 52.99 20.82 -31.69
N ASP A 45 53.42 20.60 -32.93
CA ASP A 45 53.00 21.43 -34.07
C ASP A 45 51.49 21.31 -34.34
N GLN A 46 50.95 20.09 -34.24
CA GLN A 46 49.51 19.86 -34.38
C GLN A 46 48.70 20.53 -33.27
N LEU A 47 49.17 20.45 -32.02
CA LEU A 47 48.53 21.11 -30.88
C LEU A 47 48.52 22.61 -31.07
N PHE A 48 49.66 23.23 -31.41
CA PHE A 48 49.77 24.68 -31.60
C PHE A 48 48.80 25.18 -32.68
N HIS A 49 48.77 24.54 -33.85
CA HIS A 49 47.85 24.90 -34.93
C HIS A 49 46.38 24.60 -34.60
N GLY A 50 46.12 23.68 -33.67
CA GLY A 50 44.79 23.31 -33.20
C GLY A 50 44.21 24.23 -32.13
N LEU A 51 45.02 25.09 -31.49
CA LEU A 51 44.56 26.05 -30.47
C LEU A 51 43.82 27.23 -31.11
N SER A 52 42.77 27.72 -30.45
CA SER A 52 42.10 28.95 -30.87
C SER A 52 43.05 30.16 -30.75
N PRO A 53 42.86 31.21 -31.57
CA PRO A 53 43.69 32.41 -31.53
C PRO A 53 43.68 33.17 -30.20
N LEU A 54 42.77 32.83 -29.27
CA LEU A 54 42.69 33.45 -27.96
C LEU A 54 43.77 32.94 -26.99
N TYR A 55 44.26 31.71 -27.14
CA TYR A 55 45.29 31.16 -26.24
C TYR A 55 46.57 32.00 -26.23
N PRO A 56 47.21 32.35 -27.38
CA PRO A 56 48.42 33.16 -27.36
C PRO A 56 48.23 34.61 -26.91
N VAL A 57 46.98 35.09 -26.91
CA VAL A 57 46.64 36.49 -26.59
C VAL A 57 46.26 36.66 -25.12
N ARG A 58 45.62 35.66 -24.51
CA ARG A 58 44.98 35.79 -23.18
C ARG A 58 45.44 34.78 -22.15
N GLU A 59 46.17 33.72 -22.53
CA GLU A 59 46.61 32.68 -21.60
C GLU A 59 48.15 32.58 -21.54
N THR A 60 48.64 32.11 -20.40
CA THR A 60 50.06 31.76 -20.24
C THR A 60 50.34 30.41 -20.90
N ILE A 61 51.62 30.14 -21.19
CA ILE A 61 52.03 28.87 -21.79
C ILE A 61 51.74 27.72 -20.81
N GLU A 62 51.99 27.94 -19.51
CA GLU A 62 51.73 26.97 -18.45
C GLU A 62 50.25 26.62 -18.34
N ASP A 63 49.38 27.64 -18.34
CA ASP A 63 47.93 27.43 -18.30
C ASP A 63 47.45 26.68 -19.54
N THR A 64 47.99 27.03 -20.72
CA THR A 64 47.66 26.34 -21.97
C THR A 64 48.08 24.87 -21.94
N LEU A 65 49.26 24.54 -21.40
CA LEU A 65 49.71 23.15 -21.27
C LEU A 65 48.84 22.36 -20.28
N CYS A 66 48.41 22.99 -19.18
CA CYS A 66 47.47 22.40 -18.23
C CYS A 66 46.13 22.10 -18.88
N ASP A 67 45.58 23.06 -19.64
CA ASP A 67 44.32 22.91 -20.36
C ASP A 67 44.41 21.74 -21.37
N ILE A 68 45.52 21.62 -22.11
CA ILE A 68 45.78 20.50 -23.04
C ILE A 68 45.77 19.16 -22.28
N GLN A 69 46.42 19.06 -21.13
CA GLN A 69 46.44 17.83 -20.32
C GLN A 69 45.03 17.44 -19.84
N ILE A 70 44.22 18.41 -19.41
CA ILE A 70 42.82 18.18 -19.03
C ILE A 70 42.06 17.60 -20.22
N PHE A 71 42.20 18.20 -21.41
CA PHE A 71 41.54 17.70 -22.62
C PHE A 71 41.97 16.29 -23.04
N GLN A 72 43.19 15.85 -22.75
CA GLN A 72 43.63 14.47 -23.02
C GLN A 72 42.90 13.44 -22.17
N THR A 73 42.54 13.80 -20.94
CA THR A 73 41.88 12.89 -19.97
C THR A 73 40.38 13.17 -19.81
N LEU A 74 39.84 14.11 -20.59
CA LEU A 74 38.49 14.63 -20.40
C LEU A 74 37.44 13.56 -20.66
N SER A 75 36.66 13.25 -19.62
CA SER A 75 35.48 12.39 -19.70
C SER A 75 34.26 13.17 -19.25
N GLY A 76 33.44 13.59 -20.22
CA GLY A 76 32.26 14.42 -19.96
C GLY A 76 32.63 15.90 -19.78
N ILE A 77 31.95 16.58 -18.87
CA ILE A 77 32.19 17.99 -18.52
C ILE A 77 32.98 18.06 -17.22
N TYR A 78 34.03 18.88 -17.21
CA TYR A 78 34.87 19.09 -16.04
C TYR A 78 35.04 20.60 -15.79
N ALA A 79 35.11 21.02 -14.53
CA ALA A 79 35.30 22.41 -14.16
C ALA A 79 36.52 22.58 -13.25
N THR A 80 37.27 23.67 -13.44
CA THR A 80 38.37 24.07 -12.56
C THR A 80 38.19 25.52 -12.11
N TYR A 81 38.77 25.84 -10.96
CA TYR A 81 38.72 27.16 -10.35
C TYR A 81 40.14 27.72 -10.23
N GLN A 82 40.33 28.99 -10.59
CA GLN A 82 41.60 29.70 -10.48
C GLN A 82 41.37 31.08 -9.84
N GLU A 83 42.14 31.39 -8.81
CA GLU A 83 42.13 32.73 -8.20
C GLU A 83 42.90 33.70 -9.09
N GLY A 84 42.30 34.86 -9.36
CA GLY A 84 43.00 35.97 -10.01
C GLY A 84 43.27 37.11 -9.04
N GLU A 85 43.94 38.16 -9.50
CA GLU A 85 44.25 39.33 -8.66
C GLU A 85 43.00 40.18 -8.35
N ASN A 86 42.16 40.45 -9.36
CA ASN A 86 40.98 41.32 -9.25
C ASN A 86 39.64 40.58 -9.41
N VAL A 87 39.63 39.48 -10.16
CA VAL A 87 38.48 38.61 -10.43
C VAL A 87 38.94 37.17 -10.33
N ASP A 88 38.05 36.26 -9.99
CA ASP A 88 38.33 34.83 -10.02
C ASP A 88 37.83 34.22 -11.32
N PHE A 89 38.41 33.10 -11.72
CA PHE A 89 38.14 32.43 -12.99
C PHE A 89 37.62 31.01 -12.79
N LEU A 90 36.61 30.65 -13.57
CA LEU A 90 36.09 29.29 -13.68
C LEU A 90 36.28 28.82 -15.11
N ARG A 91 37.03 27.73 -15.31
CA ARG A 91 37.18 27.09 -16.62
C ARG A 91 36.32 25.85 -16.68
N ILE A 92 35.50 25.73 -17.71
CA ILE A 92 34.62 24.56 -17.94
C ILE A 92 35.02 23.91 -19.25
N TYR A 93 35.50 22.67 -19.18
CA TYR A 93 36.01 21.87 -20.29
C TYR A 93 34.95 20.87 -20.75
N HIS A 94 34.84 20.69 -22.06
CA HIS A 94 33.88 19.76 -22.66
C HIS A 94 34.26 19.36 -24.09
N GLY A 95 33.76 18.22 -24.57
CA GLY A 95 34.07 17.72 -25.92
C GLY A 95 33.30 18.39 -27.08
N SER A 96 32.21 19.11 -26.80
CA SER A 96 31.32 19.66 -27.85
C SER A 96 30.67 20.99 -27.44
N MET A 97 30.77 22.04 -28.26
CA MET A 97 30.26 23.39 -27.98
C MET A 97 28.87 23.41 -27.31
N PHE A 98 28.70 24.16 -26.21
CA PHE A 98 27.42 24.34 -25.53
C PHE A 98 26.92 25.78 -25.65
N PRO A 99 25.60 26.00 -25.77
CA PRO A 99 25.04 27.33 -25.65
C PRO A 99 25.30 27.92 -24.25
N ILE A 100 25.79 29.16 -24.19
CA ILE A 100 26.02 29.91 -22.94
C ILE A 100 24.75 29.99 -22.09
N GLY A 101 23.58 30.03 -22.73
CA GLY A 101 22.27 30.01 -22.07
C GLY A 101 21.99 28.77 -21.23
N ILE A 102 22.79 27.70 -21.34
CA ILE A 102 22.72 26.52 -20.48
C ILE A 102 23.58 26.70 -19.21
N VAL A 103 24.78 27.29 -19.35
CA VAL A 103 25.77 27.36 -18.27
C VAL A 103 25.51 28.52 -17.31
N VAL A 104 25.19 29.71 -17.84
CA VAL A 104 24.99 30.90 -17.00
C VAL A 104 23.90 30.71 -15.93
N PRO A 105 22.72 30.13 -16.25
CA PRO A 105 21.72 29.85 -15.21
C PRO A 105 22.20 28.89 -14.11
N VAL A 106 23.11 27.95 -14.42
CA VAL A 106 23.72 27.06 -13.42
C VAL A 106 24.61 27.86 -12.49
N LEU A 107 25.47 28.72 -13.04
CA LEU A 107 26.37 29.58 -12.25
C LEU A 107 25.58 30.55 -11.35
N MET A 108 24.49 31.13 -11.88
CA MET A 108 23.60 31.99 -11.09
C MET A 108 22.92 31.25 -9.93
N ASN A 109 22.44 30.02 -10.15
CA ASN A 109 21.86 29.19 -9.10
C ASN A 109 22.89 28.76 -8.05
N LEU A 110 24.18 28.67 -8.41
CA LEU A 110 25.29 28.48 -7.47
C LEU A 110 25.67 29.76 -6.71
N GLY A 111 24.99 30.88 -6.97
CA GLY A 111 25.24 32.16 -6.31
C GLY A 111 26.39 32.96 -6.92
N LEU A 112 26.88 32.60 -8.10
CA LEU A 112 27.93 33.33 -8.80
C LEU A 112 27.36 34.43 -9.69
N VAL A 113 28.07 35.57 -9.74
CA VAL A 113 27.75 36.69 -10.63
C VAL A 113 28.80 36.72 -11.74
N VAL A 114 28.41 36.26 -12.92
CA VAL A 114 29.27 36.21 -14.11
C VAL A 114 29.49 37.62 -14.66
N LEU A 115 30.76 38.02 -14.86
CA LEU A 115 31.15 39.32 -15.39
C LEU A 115 31.49 39.25 -16.88
N THR A 116 32.35 38.32 -17.28
CA THR A 116 32.74 38.08 -18.68
C THR A 116 32.84 36.58 -18.97
N GLU A 117 32.78 36.22 -20.25
CA GLU A 117 32.97 34.85 -20.75
C GLU A 117 33.89 34.90 -21.98
N ASP A 118 34.85 33.97 -22.03
CA ASP A 118 35.70 33.73 -23.18
C ASP A 118 35.61 32.24 -23.56
N THR A 119 35.33 31.93 -24.84
CA THR A 119 35.31 30.57 -25.36
C THR A 119 36.61 30.24 -26.10
N TYR A 120 37.28 29.19 -25.65
CA TYR A 120 38.47 28.62 -26.28
C TYR A 120 38.12 27.30 -26.96
N SER A 121 38.80 26.98 -28.07
CA SER A 121 38.66 25.69 -28.75
C SER A 121 40.02 25.07 -29.01
N ILE A 122 40.08 23.75 -28.95
CA ILE A 122 41.24 22.95 -29.34
C ILE A 122 40.80 21.85 -30.30
N SER A 123 41.55 21.68 -31.39
CA SER A 123 41.31 20.63 -32.39
C SER A 123 42.63 20.10 -32.95
N ALA A 124 43.10 18.97 -32.42
CA ALA A 124 44.22 18.17 -32.89
C ALA A 124 43.80 16.70 -33.01
N ASP A 125 44.58 15.86 -33.72
CA ASP A 125 44.18 14.50 -34.16
C ASP A 125 43.41 13.66 -33.11
N ASN A 126 43.87 13.66 -31.85
CA ASN A 126 43.25 12.92 -30.73
C ASN A 126 42.65 13.81 -29.63
N ILE A 127 42.61 15.13 -29.82
CA ILE A 127 42.11 16.08 -28.83
C ILE A 127 41.15 17.05 -29.53
N LYS A 128 39.87 16.96 -29.17
CA LYS A 128 38.87 17.93 -29.61
C LYS A 128 38.04 18.36 -28.43
N GLY A 129 38.00 19.67 -28.19
CA GLY A 129 37.27 20.20 -27.05
C GLY A 129 37.14 21.70 -27.07
N PHE A 130 36.30 22.17 -26.17
CA PHE A 130 36.01 23.57 -25.94
C PHE A 130 36.19 23.84 -24.44
N MET A 131 36.70 25.03 -24.11
CA MET A 131 36.84 25.50 -22.75
C MET A 131 36.18 26.88 -22.65
N HIS A 132 35.20 27.01 -21.77
CA HIS A 132 34.61 28.29 -21.44
C HIS A 132 35.25 28.83 -20.16
N LYS A 133 35.89 30.00 -20.25
CA LYS A 133 36.47 30.72 -19.11
C LYS A 133 35.52 31.84 -18.69
N PHE A 134 34.94 31.70 -17.50
CA PHE A 134 34.09 32.71 -16.90
C PHE A 134 34.86 33.50 -15.86
N SER A 135 34.73 34.82 -15.86
CA SER A 135 35.21 35.67 -14.75
C SER A 135 34.05 36.06 -13.84
N PHE A 136 34.29 36.12 -12.54
CA PHE A 136 33.30 36.54 -11.55
C PHE A 136 33.93 37.37 -10.43
N ALA A 137 33.07 38.11 -9.73
CA ALA A 137 33.50 38.96 -8.63
C ALA A 137 34.11 38.14 -7.49
N LYS A 138 35.18 38.66 -6.88
CA LYS A 138 35.78 38.08 -5.68
C LYS A 138 34.80 38.05 -4.51
N GLY A 139 35.02 37.12 -3.58
CA GLY A 139 34.22 36.98 -2.36
C GLY A 139 33.49 35.64 -2.22
N PHE A 140 33.87 34.63 -3.01
CA PHE A 140 33.42 33.26 -2.80
C PHE A 140 33.96 32.72 -1.47
N SER A 141 33.07 32.40 -0.54
CA SER A 141 33.41 31.92 0.81
C SER A 141 33.27 30.40 0.99
N GLY A 142 32.78 29.71 -0.04
CA GLY A 142 32.56 28.25 -0.03
C GLY A 142 33.83 27.44 -0.31
N SER A 143 33.65 26.11 -0.44
CA SER A 143 34.72 25.23 -0.92
C SER A 143 34.83 25.30 -2.44
N LYS A 144 36.01 25.62 -2.96
CA LYS A 144 36.29 25.70 -4.40
C LYS A 144 36.10 24.33 -5.08
N GLU A 145 36.52 23.28 -4.40
CA GLU A 145 36.36 21.89 -4.85
C GLU A 145 34.88 21.52 -4.99
N TYR A 146 34.07 21.81 -3.96
CA TYR A 146 32.63 21.55 -4.02
C TYR A 146 31.91 22.37 -5.10
N LEU A 147 32.40 23.59 -5.37
CA LEU A 147 31.87 24.40 -6.47
C LEU A 147 32.16 23.74 -7.83
N THR A 148 33.41 23.35 -8.09
CA THR A 148 33.80 22.71 -9.35
C THR A 148 33.14 21.35 -9.54
N ASP A 149 32.96 20.58 -8.46
CA ASP A 149 32.23 19.31 -8.48
C ASP A 149 30.75 19.53 -8.80
N ALA A 150 30.11 20.51 -8.16
CA ALA A 150 28.72 20.84 -8.42
C ALA A 150 28.47 21.24 -9.87
N ILE A 151 29.34 22.08 -10.44
CA ILE A 151 29.25 22.48 -11.84
C ILE A 151 29.39 21.26 -12.76
N SER A 152 30.38 20.41 -12.49
CA SER A 152 30.62 19.20 -13.26
C SER A 152 29.41 18.24 -13.17
N GLU A 153 28.88 17.98 -11.98
CA GLU A 153 27.73 17.09 -11.80
C GLU A 153 26.44 17.62 -12.45
N ILE A 154 26.14 18.92 -12.30
CA ILE A 154 24.94 19.53 -12.87
C ILE A 154 25.00 19.52 -14.40
N LEU A 155 26.13 19.92 -14.97
CA LEU A 155 26.28 19.98 -16.43
C LEU A 155 26.32 18.56 -17.05
N ASN A 156 26.86 17.58 -16.35
CA ASN A 156 26.74 16.16 -16.73
C ASN A 156 25.36 15.55 -16.43
N LYS A 157 24.38 16.35 -15.98
CA LYS A 157 23.00 15.94 -15.64
C LYS A 157 22.91 14.90 -14.51
N LYS A 158 23.92 14.80 -13.65
CA LYS A 158 23.92 13.95 -12.46
C LYS A 158 23.18 14.62 -11.29
N ALA A 159 23.13 15.95 -11.27
CA ALA A 159 22.39 16.75 -10.30
C ALA A 159 21.51 17.81 -10.98
N THR A 160 20.47 18.29 -10.29
CA THR A 160 19.63 19.39 -10.80
C THR A 160 20.24 20.76 -10.49
N SER A 161 19.99 21.74 -11.37
CA SER A 161 20.28 23.15 -11.12
C SER A 161 19.04 23.84 -10.53
N GLU A 162 19.08 24.16 -9.24
CA GLU A 162 17.99 24.84 -8.52
C GLU A 162 18.58 25.92 -7.60
N PRO A 163 17.79 26.90 -7.12
CA PRO A 163 18.28 27.95 -6.24
C PRO A 163 19.03 27.42 -5.00
N LEU A 164 18.62 26.28 -4.45
CA LEU A 164 19.25 25.67 -3.26
C LEU A 164 20.75 25.35 -3.47
N ASN A 165 21.21 25.21 -4.71
CA ASN A 165 22.63 25.04 -5.04
C ASN A 165 23.50 26.22 -4.54
N GLY A 166 22.91 27.41 -4.34
CA GLY A 166 23.62 28.59 -3.82
C GLY A 166 24.16 28.41 -2.40
N LEU A 167 23.73 27.39 -1.67
CA LEU A 167 24.32 27.00 -0.39
C LEU A 167 25.81 26.64 -0.50
N ILE A 168 26.25 26.11 -1.66
CA ILE A 168 27.66 25.74 -1.91
C ILE A 168 28.57 26.97 -1.83
N ALA A 169 28.08 28.14 -2.26
CA ALA A 169 28.84 29.39 -2.16
C ALA A 169 28.78 30.04 -0.77
N LYS A 170 27.72 29.77 0.00
CA LYS A 170 27.45 30.40 1.30
C LYS A 170 27.95 29.61 2.51
N SER A 171 28.20 28.31 2.35
CA SER A 171 28.58 27.41 3.44
C SER A 171 29.42 26.25 2.87
N ILE A 172 30.12 25.53 3.75
CA ILE A 172 30.89 24.33 3.37
C ILE A 172 29.88 23.17 3.23
N ILE A 173 29.20 23.14 2.09
CA ILE A 173 28.17 22.16 1.72
C ILE A 173 28.49 21.63 0.32
N SER A 174 28.52 20.30 0.18
CA SER A 174 28.73 19.59 -1.08
C SER A 174 27.45 19.48 -1.92
N ILE A 175 27.58 19.21 -3.22
CA ILE A 175 26.43 18.96 -4.11
C ILE A 175 25.58 17.76 -3.67
N ARG A 176 26.20 16.77 -3.02
CA ARG A 176 25.51 15.59 -2.49
C ARG A 176 24.65 15.95 -1.27
N GLU A 177 25.15 16.79 -0.36
CA GLU A 177 24.37 17.33 0.76
C GLU A 177 23.23 18.24 0.27
N VAL A 178 23.46 19.06 -0.77
CA VAL A 178 22.37 19.80 -1.43
C VAL A 178 21.30 18.84 -1.97
N SER A 179 21.69 17.70 -2.53
CA SER A 179 20.73 16.69 -3.02
C SER A 179 19.93 16.04 -1.89
N LEU A 180 20.53 15.86 -0.71
CA LEU A 180 19.80 15.45 0.50
C LEU A 180 18.78 16.51 0.92
N LEU A 181 19.17 17.78 0.96
CA LEU A 181 18.24 18.87 1.28
C LEU A 181 17.10 18.97 0.26
N LYS A 182 17.37 18.75 -1.03
CA LYS A 182 16.34 18.64 -2.08
C LYS A 182 15.39 17.48 -1.84
N THR A 183 15.90 16.34 -1.35
CA THR A 183 15.09 15.18 -0.96
C THR A 183 14.13 15.54 0.18
N LEU A 184 14.64 16.19 1.22
CA LEU A 184 13.83 16.68 2.36
C LEU A 184 12.79 17.71 1.90
N ASN A 185 13.19 18.68 1.08
CA ASN A 185 12.32 19.72 0.52
C ASN A 185 11.20 19.12 -0.34
N ALA A 186 11.53 18.13 -1.19
CA ALA A 186 10.55 17.44 -2.02
C ALA A 186 9.53 16.66 -1.19
N TYR A 187 9.98 15.98 -0.13
CA TYR A 187 9.07 15.28 0.79
C TYR A 187 8.19 16.24 1.60
N LEU A 188 8.75 17.32 2.17
CA LEU A 188 7.99 18.36 2.88
C LEU A 188 6.87 18.94 2.00
N PHE A 189 7.18 19.24 0.75
CA PHE A 189 6.17 19.71 -0.22
C PHE A 189 5.03 18.70 -0.44
N GLN A 190 5.30 17.40 -0.40
CA GLN A 190 4.28 16.35 -0.56
C GLN A 190 3.38 16.19 0.69
N ILE A 191 3.85 16.55 1.88
CA ILE A 191 3.07 16.45 3.13
C ILE A 191 2.40 17.77 3.52
N ASN A 192 2.98 18.90 3.12
CA ASN A 192 2.49 20.24 3.40
C ASN A 192 2.60 21.14 2.16
N ARG A 193 1.45 21.40 1.51
CA ARG A 193 1.34 22.20 0.27
C ARG A 193 0.96 23.66 0.51
N THR A 194 0.96 24.16 1.75
CA THR A 194 0.72 25.59 2.00
C THR A 194 1.82 26.48 1.41
N HIS A 195 2.97 25.90 1.08
CA HIS A 195 4.13 26.59 0.52
C HIS A 195 4.56 26.00 -0.82
N SER A 196 5.19 26.85 -1.63
CA SER A 196 5.82 26.40 -2.88
C SER A 196 7.15 25.70 -2.59
N ARG A 197 7.59 24.82 -3.50
CA ARG A 197 8.93 24.22 -3.44
C ARG A 197 10.04 25.28 -3.36
N LEU A 198 9.86 26.42 -4.04
CA LEU A 198 10.84 27.50 -4.07
C LEU A 198 10.94 28.23 -2.72
N SER A 199 9.81 28.55 -2.10
CA SER A 199 9.81 29.23 -0.79
C SER A 199 10.51 28.39 0.29
N LEU A 200 10.36 27.07 0.26
CA LEU A 200 11.07 26.17 1.18
C LEU A 200 12.60 26.18 0.95
N GLN A 201 13.05 26.33 -0.31
CA GLN A 201 14.47 26.46 -0.63
C GLN A 201 15.04 27.82 -0.22
N GLU A 202 14.28 28.90 -0.43
CA GLU A 202 14.66 30.27 -0.06
C GLU A 202 14.93 30.42 1.44
N ILE A 203 14.14 29.73 2.28
CA ILE A 203 14.34 29.72 3.73
C ILE A 203 15.69 29.08 4.10
N LEU A 204 16.01 27.89 3.57
CA LEU A 204 17.32 27.26 3.83
C LEU A 204 18.49 28.15 3.36
N LEU A 205 18.34 28.81 2.21
CA LEU A 205 19.32 29.76 1.67
C LEU A 205 19.49 31.04 2.51
N ALA A 206 18.46 31.42 3.26
CA ALA A 206 18.48 32.57 4.18
C ALA A 206 19.15 32.23 5.52
N TYR A 207 19.15 30.95 5.92
CA TYR A 207 19.71 30.46 7.18
C TYR A 207 20.81 29.39 6.97
N PRO A 208 21.97 29.74 6.37
CA PRO A 208 23.03 28.77 6.05
C PRO A 208 23.65 28.11 7.29
N LYS A 209 23.70 28.80 8.45
CA LYS A 209 24.19 28.21 9.71
C LYS A 209 23.26 27.10 10.22
N PHE A 210 21.95 27.35 10.24
CA PHE A 210 20.96 26.32 10.57
C PHE A 210 21.10 25.13 9.61
N THR A 211 21.20 25.39 8.31
CA THR A 211 21.30 24.34 7.29
C THR A 211 22.52 23.44 7.49
N ARG A 212 23.68 24.02 7.83
CA ARG A 212 24.89 23.26 8.18
C ARG A 212 24.68 22.41 9.43
N ASN A 213 24.12 22.99 10.50
CA ASN A 213 23.84 22.27 11.75
C ASN A 213 22.85 21.11 11.53
N LEU A 214 21.82 21.30 10.68
CA LEU A 214 20.88 20.25 10.31
C LEU A 214 21.56 19.09 9.58
N LEU A 215 22.47 19.40 8.64
CA LEU A 215 23.27 18.39 7.95
C LEU A 215 24.21 17.67 8.91
N ASP A 216 24.88 18.39 9.81
CA ASP A 216 25.77 17.78 10.82
C ASP A 216 24.98 16.84 11.73
N ARG A 217 23.75 17.21 12.08
CA ARG A 217 22.82 16.35 12.81
C ARG A 217 22.38 15.13 12.00
N PHE A 218 22.23 15.23 10.69
CA PHE A 218 22.02 14.06 9.82
C PHE A 218 23.26 13.16 9.79
N HIS A 219 24.46 13.73 9.63
CA HIS A 219 25.72 12.98 9.63
C HIS A 219 25.95 12.26 10.95
N ALA A 220 25.73 12.93 12.08
CA ALA A 220 25.79 12.28 13.40
C ALA A 220 24.85 11.07 13.50
N ALA A 221 23.70 11.08 12.83
CA ALA A 221 22.75 9.97 12.87
C ALA A 221 23.10 8.80 11.93
N PHE A 222 23.75 9.05 10.79
CA PHE A 222 23.82 8.07 9.69
C PHE A 222 25.21 7.82 9.10
N ASP A 223 26.20 8.66 9.40
CA ASP A 223 27.57 8.47 8.89
C ASP A 223 28.16 7.17 9.49
N PRO A 224 28.44 6.14 8.66
CA PRO A 224 28.98 4.87 9.16
C PRO A 224 30.38 5.02 9.75
N LEU A 225 31.10 6.11 9.46
CA LEU A 225 32.41 6.40 10.05
C LEU A 225 32.31 7.05 11.44
N GLN A 226 31.10 7.46 11.88
CA GLN A 226 30.86 8.12 13.17
C GLN A 226 30.09 7.22 14.12
N GLU A 227 30.75 6.21 14.71
CA GLU A 227 30.07 5.25 15.61
C GLU A 227 29.52 5.88 16.90
N ASN A 228 30.26 6.81 17.52
CA ASN A 228 29.95 7.40 18.85
C ASN A 228 29.53 8.89 18.82
N SER A 229 28.93 9.35 17.72
CA SER A 229 28.43 10.72 17.63
C SER A 229 27.28 11.00 18.60
N ASP A 230 27.33 12.15 19.26
CA ASP A 230 26.30 12.63 20.19
C ASP A 230 25.16 13.30 19.42
N ILE A 231 24.14 12.51 19.09
CA ILE A 231 22.95 12.93 18.36
C ILE A 231 22.16 13.98 19.14
N GLN A 232 22.11 13.86 20.47
CA GLN A 232 21.37 14.78 21.33
C GLN A 232 22.03 16.16 21.33
N LYS A 233 23.35 16.22 21.47
CA LYS A 233 24.09 17.48 21.34
C LYS A 233 23.92 18.12 19.97
N ALA A 234 23.88 17.31 18.91
CA ALA A 234 23.61 17.82 17.57
C ALA A 234 22.17 18.35 17.43
N ASP A 235 21.17 17.74 18.09
CA ASP A 235 19.80 18.27 18.18
C ASP A 235 19.80 19.64 18.91
N GLU A 236 20.50 19.76 20.04
CA GLU A 236 20.62 21.02 20.81
C GLU A 236 21.22 22.16 19.98
N ILE A 237 22.28 21.88 19.20
CA ILE A 237 22.93 22.86 18.32
C ILE A 237 21.98 23.35 17.20
N VAL A 238 21.15 22.45 16.66
CA VAL A 238 20.10 22.83 15.70
C VAL A 238 19.06 23.72 16.37
N GLU A 239 18.63 23.38 17.60
CA GLU A 239 17.65 24.16 18.36
C GLU A 239 18.14 25.57 18.72
N GLU A 240 19.42 25.72 19.09
CA GLU A 240 20.04 27.03 19.33
C GLU A 240 19.99 27.93 18.09
N SER A 241 19.97 27.35 16.89
CA SER A 241 19.95 28.09 15.63
C SER A 241 18.62 28.81 15.40
N TYR A 242 17.53 28.39 16.06
CA TYR A 242 16.23 29.04 15.95
C TYR A 242 16.23 30.48 16.47
N ALA A 243 17.09 30.79 17.45
CA ALA A 243 17.24 32.15 17.97
C ALA A 243 17.72 33.17 16.92
N THR A 244 18.23 32.70 15.78
CA THR A 244 18.68 33.55 14.66
C THR A 244 17.60 33.80 13.61
N THR A 245 16.42 33.20 13.75
CA THR A 245 15.30 33.39 12.82
C THR A 245 14.74 34.81 12.89
N LYS A 246 14.18 35.28 11.78
CA LYS A 246 13.66 36.65 11.64
C LYS A 246 12.16 36.72 11.87
N SER A 247 11.45 35.61 11.72
CA SER A 247 10.02 35.51 11.92
C SER A 247 9.64 34.14 12.52
N PRO A 248 8.51 34.07 13.26
CA PRO A 248 7.98 32.79 13.74
C PRO A 248 7.63 31.82 12.61
N SER A 249 7.29 32.34 11.42
CA SER A 249 7.01 31.53 10.25
C SER A 249 8.27 30.82 9.76
N ASP A 250 9.40 31.53 9.66
CA ASP A 250 10.69 30.94 9.28
C ASP A 250 11.09 29.85 10.28
N GLU A 251 10.96 30.14 11.58
CA GLU A 251 11.26 29.17 12.64
C GLU A 251 10.41 27.90 12.51
N ALA A 252 9.10 28.02 12.26
CA ALA A 252 8.22 26.88 12.06
C ALA A 252 8.69 25.99 10.90
N PHE A 253 9.13 26.57 9.77
CA PHE A 253 9.67 25.78 8.65
C PHE A 253 10.98 25.09 8.96
N LEU A 254 11.90 25.79 9.63
CA LEU A 254 13.16 25.18 10.05
C LEU A 254 12.91 24.02 11.03
N ARG A 255 11.90 24.14 11.91
CA ARG A 255 11.44 23.05 12.78
C ARG A 255 10.90 21.86 11.99
N GLU A 256 10.09 22.08 10.95
CA GLU A 256 9.61 20.97 10.08
C GLU A 256 10.78 20.18 9.44
N TYR A 257 11.83 20.87 8.97
CA TYR A 257 13.04 20.21 8.47
C TYR A 257 13.76 19.40 9.56
N HIS A 258 13.88 19.96 10.77
CA HIS A 258 14.52 19.28 11.89
C HIS A 258 13.73 18.03 12.32
N ASP A 259 12.40 18.14 12.45
CA ASP A 259 11.51 17.03 12.78
C ASP A 259 11.56 15.93 11.72
N LEU A 260 11.64 16.31 10.44
CA LEU A 260 11.81 15.35 9.36
C LEU A 260 13.13 14.56 9.49
N VAL A 261 14.26 15.22 9.74
CA VAL A 261 15.55 14.54 9.95
C VAL A 261 15.52 13.62 11.18
N LYS A 262 14.80 14.00 12.24
CA LYS A 262 14.60 13.15 13.43
C LYS A 262 13.77 11.90 13.12
N ALA A 263 12.80 12.00 12.21
CA ALA A 263 11.92 10.91 11.80
C ALA A 263 12.59 9.89 10.84
N ILE A 264 13.76 10.19 10.27
CA ILE A 264 14.49 9.24 9.41
C ILE A 264 15.01 8.07 10.25
N LEU A 265 14.72 6.86 9.76
CA LEU A 265 15.19 5.58 10.30
C LEU A 265 16.36 5.01 9.51
N ARG A 266 16.31 5.10 8.18
CA ARG A 266 17.32 4.52 7.27
C ARG A 266 17.53 5.39 6.03
N THR A 267 18.71 5.30 5.43
CA THR A 267 19.02 5.99 4.17
C THR A 267 20.10 5.25 3.38
N ASN A 268 20.05 5.34 2.04
CA ASN A 268 21.12 4.87 1.15
C ASN A 268 22.17 5.96 0.86
N TYR A 269 22.10 7.13 1.51
CA TYR A 269 22.93 8.29 1.21
C TYR A 269 24.42 7.96 1.07
N TYR A 270 24.96 7.14 1.97
CA TYR A 270 26.38 6.72 2.04
C TYR A 270 26.76 5.56 1.12
N GLN A 271 25.82 5.02 0.34
CA GLN A 271 26.11 3.99 -0.67
C GLN A 271 26.55 4.59 -2.01
N ASN A 272 26.70 5.93 -2.10
CA ASN A 272 27.07 6.67 -3.31
C ASN A 272 26.18 6.36 -4.53
N GLN A 273 24.91 6.04 -4.29
CA GLN A 273 23.89 5.88 -5.33
C GLN A 273 23.42 7.26 -5.83
N SER A 274 23.02 7.34 -7.11
CA SER A 274 22.57 8.60 -7.70
C SER A 274 21.30 9.13 -7.01
N GLU A 275 20.42 8.23 -6.59
CA GLU A 275 19.16 8.47 -5.90
C GLU A 275 19.36 8.44 -4.38
N ILE A 276 18.59 9.27 -3.68
CA ILE A 276 18.54 9.26 -2.23
C ILE A 276 17.19 8.67 -1.80
N ALA A 277 17.26 7.56 -1.08
CA ALA A 277 16.15 6.94 -0.39
C ALA A 277 16.23 7.24 1.11
N ILE A 278 15.10 7.61 1.71
CA ILE A 278 14.93 7.76 3.16
C ILE A 278 13.72 6.96 3.62
N LYS A 279 13.89 6.15 4.68
CA LYS A 279 12.80 5.49 5.40
C LYS A 279 12.41 6.35 6.60
N LEU A 280 11.14 6.67 6.73
CA LEU A 280 10.58 7.58 7.72
C LEU A 280 9.61 6.84 8.65
N GLU A 281 9.66 7.16 9.93
CA GLU A 281 8.62 6.83 10.90
C GLU A 281 7.64 7.99 10.99
N ASN A 282 6.48 7.85 10.34
CA ASN A 282 5.53 8.95 10.20
C ASN A 282 4.93 9.42 11.53
N SER A 283 4.78 8.54 12.51
CA SER A 283 4.30 8.92 13.85
C SER A 283 5.20 9.95 14.55
N LYS A 284 6.46 10.09 14.13
CA LYS A 284 7.42 11.08 14.65
C LYS A 284 7.37 12.43 13.92
N ILE A 285 6.58 12.55 12.84
CA ILE A 285 6.43 13.79 12.08
C ILE A 285 5.19 14.53 12.60
N PRO A 286 5.33 15.71 13.23
CA PRO A 286 4.19 16.47 13.74
C PRO A 286 3.20 16.86 12.65
N HIS A 287 1.92 16.94 13.00
CA HIS A 287 0.85 17.50 12.17
C HIS A 287 0.62 16.81 10.80
N LEU A 288 1.09 15.58 10.61
CA LEU A 288 0.77 14.83 9.39
C LEU A 288 -0.74 14.66 9.21
N PRO A 289 -1.27 14.89 7.98
CA PRO A 289 -2.65 14.59 7.66
C PRO A 289 -2.98 13.12 7.93
N ARG A 290 -4.13 12.86 8.56
CA ARG A 290 -4.61 11.48 8.79
C ARG A 290 -5.11 10.83 7.48
N PRO A 291 -5.01 9.50 7.32
CA PRO A 291 -4.38 8.57 8.25
C PRO A 291 -2.86 8.69 8.25
N VAL A 292 -2.24 8.57 9.43
CA VAL A 292 -0.77 8.59 9.58
C VAL A 292 -0.25 7.19 9.27
N PRO A 293 0.58 7.00 8.23
CA PRO A 293 1.15 5.69 7.91
C PRO A 293 2.06 5.16 9.01
N PHE A 294 2.42 3.88 8.94
CA PHE A 294 3.42 3.31 9.84
C PHE A 294 4.83 3.72 9.40
N TYR A 295 5.17 3.40 8.15
CA TYR A 295 6.44 3.80 7.51
C TYR A 295 6.22 4.34 6.10
N GLU A 296 7.10 5.24 5.70
CA GLU A 296 7.24 5.70 4.33
C GLU A 296 8.67 5.58 3.86
N ILE A 297 8.87 5.06 2.63
CA ILE A 297 10.14 5.16 1.93
C ILE A 297 9.95 6.18 0.82
N PHE A 298 10.65 7.31 0.92
CA PHE A 298 10.68 8.34 -0.12
C PHE A 298 11.99 8.25 -0.90
N VAL A 299 11.91 8.30 -2.23
CA VAL A 299 13.06 8.25 -3.13
C VAL A 299 13.06 9.48 -4.02
N TYR A 300 14.17 10.21 -4.00
CA TYR A 300 14.42 11.36 -4.85
C TYR A 300 15.56 11.05 -5.83
N ALA A 301 15.31 11.32 -7.11
CA ALA A 301 16.29 11.25 -8.18
C ALA A 301 16.19 12.51 -9.05
N THR A 302 17.20 12.76 -9.90
CA THR A 302 17.20 13.87 -10.86
C THR A 302 16.04 13.77 -11.87
N GLU A 303 15.60 12.56 -12.20
CA GLU A 303 14.59 12.29 -13.23
C GLU A 303 13.22 11.85 -12.70
N PHE A 304 13.11 11.45 -11.43
CA PHE A 304 11.85 10.96 -10.86
C PHE A 304 11.76 11.21 -9.34
N GLU A 305 10.54 11.17 -8.82
CA GLU A 305 10.25 11.09 -7.39
C GLU A 305 9.35 9.89 -7.13
N ALA A 306 9.54 9.20 -6.01
CA ALA A 306 8.76 8.03 -5.66
C ALA A 306 8.51 7.91 -4.15
N VAL A 307 7.43 7.23 -3.79
CA VAL A 307 7.07 6.93 -2.41
C VAL A 307 6.55 5.51 -2.29
N HIS A 308 6.87 4.82 -1.19
CA HIS A 308 6.23 3.57 -0.78
C HIS A 308 5.73 3.72 0.66
N ILE A 309 4.40 3.71 0.83
CA ILE A 309 3.68 3.96 2.07
C ILE A 309 3.17 2.64 2.63
N ARG A 310 3.44 2.35 3.91
CA ARG A 310 3.06 1.10 4.59
C ARG A 310 2.16 1.38 5.79
N GLY A 311 1.09 0.60 5.92
CA GLY A 311 0.25 0.58 7.12
C GLY A 311 0.81 -0.23 8.28
N GLY A 312 1.88 -1.02 8.06
CA GLY A 312 2.49 -1.84 9.11
C GLY A 312 3.78 -2.54 8.68
N ARG A 313 4.28 -3.43 9.55
CA ARG A 313 5.54 -4.17 9.38
C ARG A 313 5.50 -5.24 8.30
N ILE A 314 4.39 -5.95 8.19
CA ILE A 314 4.16 -6.91 7.12
C ILE A 314 3.07 -6.27 6.27
N ALA A 315 3.47 -5.58 5.20
CA ALA A 315 2.55 -4.80 4.39
C ALA A 315 2.75 -5.09 2.90
N ARG A 316 1.67 -5.01 2.14
CA ARG A 316 1.67 -5.34 0.71
C ARG A 316 0.74 -4.44 -0.10
N GLY A 317 1.17 -4.13 -1.31
CA GLY A 317 0.43 -3.23 -2.18
C GLY A 317 1.07 -2.98 -3.53
N GLY A 318 0.24 -2.50 -4.46
CA GLY A 318 0.68 -2.18 -5.82
C GLY A 318 1.51 -0.90 -5.92
N ILE A 319 2.35 -0.80 -6.95
CA ILE A 319 3.12 0.40 -7.32
C ILE A 319 2.44 1.12 -8.48
N ARG A 320 1.99 2.36 -8.31
CA ARG A 320 1.34 3.15 -9.36
C ARG A 320 2.32 4.08 -10.08
N TRP A 321 2.26 4.11 -11.40
CA TRP A 321 2.85 5.22 -12.15
C TRP A 321 1.82 6.34 -12.26
N SER A 322 2.06 7.43 -11.53
CA SER A 322 1.17 8.59 -11.47
C SER A 322 1.57 9.66 -12.50
N ASP A 323 0.59 10.43 -12.94
CA ASP A 323 0.74 11.66 -13.73
C ASP A 323 0.59 12.94 -12.87
N ARG A 324 0.42 12.80 -11.55
CA ARG A 324 0.19 13.90 -10.59
C ARG A 324 1.47 14.38 -9.93
N ASN A 325 2.31 15.12 -10.65
CA ASN A 325 3.63 15.56 -10.15
C ASN A 325 3.59 16.29 -8.79
N ASP A 326 2.55 17.10 -8.54
CA ASP A 326 2.51 17.96 -7.36
C ASP A 326 1.91 17.29 -6.11
N ASP A 327 1.14 16.21 -6.27
CA ASP A 327 0.45 15.56 -5.14
C ASP A 327 0.24 14.05 -5.29
N PHE A 328 1.13 13.37 -6.03
CA PHE A 328 1.09 11.92 -6.15
C PHE A 328 1.13 11.23 -4.77
N ARG A 329 1.83 11.78 -3.75
CA ARG A 329 1.81 11.19 -2.40
C ARG A 329 0.39 11.13 -1.83
N THR A 330 -0.43 12.16 -2.01
CA THR A 330 -1.82 12.19 -1.57
C THR A 330 -2.65 11.13 -2.29
N GLU A 331 -2.43 10.95 -3.59
CA GLU A 331 -3.05 9.85 -4.35
C GLU A 331 -2.64 8.48 -3.78
N ILE A 332 -1.33 8.25 -3.60
CA ILE A 332 -0.81 6.98 -3.09
C ILE A 332 -1.30 6.70 -1.66
N LEU A 333 -1.39 7.72 -0.81
CA LEU A 333 -1.93 7.61 0.56
C LEU A 333 -3.40 7.17 0.54
N GLY A 334 -4.22 7.77 -0.32
CA GLY A 334 -5.62 7.37 -0.49
C GLY A 334 -5.77 5.91 -0.95
N LEU A 335 -4.90 5.46 -1.86
CA LEU A 335 -4.88 4.07 -2.32
C LEU A 335 -4.37 3.10 -1.26
N MET A 336 -3.38 3.49 -0.44
CA MET A 336 -2.92 2.69 0.70
C MET A 336 -4.06 2.50 1.70
N LYS A 337 -4.84 3.56 1.99
CA LYS A 337 -6.03 3.46 2.85
C LYS A 337 -7.05 2.46 2.29
N ALA A 338 -7.36 2.53 1.00
CA ALA A 338 -8.26 1.55 0.38
C ALA A 338 -7.70 0.12 0.47
N GLN A 339 -6.38 -0.05 0.33
CA GLN A 339 -5.71 -1.34 0.47
C GLN A 339 -5.75 -1.87 1.90
N MET A 340 -5.69 -1.00 2.92
CA MET A 340 -5.83 -1.40 4.32
C MET A 340 -7.14 -2.11 4.59
N VAL A 341 -8.26 -1.57 4.09
CA VAL A 341 -9.60 -2.17 4.26
C VAL A 341 -9.69 -3.52 3.53
N LYS A 342 -9.09 -3.62 2.34
CA LYS A 342 -9.08 -4.87 1.56
C LYS A 342 -8.23 -5.98 2.17
N ASN A 343 -7.16 -5.61 2.85
CA ASN A 343 -6.22 -6.56 3.42
C ASN A 343 -6.65 -7.09 4.80
N THR A 344 -7.81 -6.68 5.32
CA THR A 344 -8.38 -7.13 6.61
C THR A 344 -8.60 -8.64 6.74
N ILE A 345 -8.43 -9.38 5.65
CA ILE A 345 -8.71 -10.82 5.53
C ILE A 345 -7.47 -11.66 5.21
N ILE A 346 -6.30 -11.02 5.12
CA ILE A 346 -5.03 -11.66 4.80
C ILE A 346 -3.94 -11.22 5.78
N ILE A 347 -2.78 -11.87 5.72
CA ILE A 347 -1.68 -11.65 6.65
C ILE A 347 -1.05 -10.25 6.54
N PRO A 348 -0.66 -9.75 5.35
CA PRO A 348 -0.04 -8.44 5.26
C PRO A 348 -1.09 -7.33 5.26
N VAL A 349 -0.89 -6.32 6.09
CA VAL A 349 -1.68 -5.09 6.05
C VAL A 349 -1.45 -4.32 4.74
N GLY A 350 -2.23 -3.26 4.51
CA GLY A 350 -2.14 -2.47 3.28
C GLY A 350 -0.82 -1.70 3.14
N SER A 351 -0.24 -1.72 1.93
CA SER A 351 0.74 -0.73 1.48
C SER A 351 0.34 -0.15 0.13
N LYS A 352 1.03 0.89 -0.31
CA LYS A 352 0.98 1.36 -1.69
C LYS A 352 2.25 2.11 -2.03
N GLY A 353 2.76 1.91 -3.24
CA GLY A 353 3.80 2.79 -3.77
C GLY A 353 3.35 3.54 -5.00
N GLY A 354 4.10 4.55 -5.37
CA GLY A 354 3.98 5.18 -6.66
C GLY A 354 5.10 6.16 -6.97
N PHE A 355 5.23 6.49 -8.24
CA PHE A 355 6.28 7.35 -8.74
C PHE A 355 5.79 8.25 -9.87
N VAL A 356 6.51 9.36 -10.05
CA VAL A 356 6.27 10.37 -11.09
C VAL A 356 7.59 10.68 -11.80
N LEU A 357 7.52 10.93 -13.11
CA LEU A 357 8.67 11.41 -13.89
C LEU A 357 8.74 12.94 -13.80
N LYS A 358 9.94 13.47 -13.56
CA LYS A 358 10.18 14.91 -13.54
C LYS A 358 10.49 15.44 -14.94
N GLY A 359 10.07 16.69 -15.17
CA GLY A 359 10.29 17.39 -16.44
C GLY A 359 9.35 16.94 -17.56
N SER A 360 9.46 17.60 -18.71
CA SER A 360 8.74 17.21 -19.91
C SER A 360 9.40 15.98 -20.54
N VAL A 361 8.61 14.93 -20.75
CA VAL A 361 9.07 13.71 -21.41
C VAL A 361 8.34 13.58 -22.73
N GLN A 362 9.09 13.40 -23.82
CA GLN A 362 8.50 13.15 -25.14
C GLN A 362 7.70 11.84 -25.13
N ALA A 363 6.62 11.79 -25.92
CA ALA A 363 5.63 10.72 -25.82
C ALA A 363 6.19 9.33 -26.16
N ASP A 364 7.11 9.27 -27.11
CA ASP A 364 7.85 8.09 -27.56
C ASP A 364 8.84 7.57 -26.52
N GLU A 365 9.51 8.46 -25.79
CA GLU A 365 10.46 8.09 -24.72
C GLU A 365 9.81 7.80 -23.37
N LYS A 366 8.55 8.23 -23.16
CA LYS A 366 7.88 8.18 -21.86
C LYS A 366 7.91 6.79 -21.24
N LYS A 367 7.60 5.76 -22.03
CA LYS A 367 7.56 4.36 -21.57
C LYS A 367 8.94 3.87 -21.12
N ALA A 368 9.99 4.12 -21.90
CA ALA A 368 11.34 3.69 -21.58
C ALA A 368 11.86 4.37 -20.31
N LYS A 369 11.65 5.69 -20.17
CA LYS A 369 11.99 6.44 -18.96
C LYS A 369 11.19 6.00 -17.74
N GLY A 370 9.91 5.66 -17.92
CA GLY A 370 9.07 5.11 -16.86
C GLY A 370 9.57 3.76 -16.34
N ILE A 371 9.98 2.86 -17.25
CA ILE A 371 10.57 1.57 -16.87
C ILE A 371 11.89 1.80 -16.12
N ALA A 372 12.79 2.62 -16.65
CA ALA A 372 14.06 2.92 -15.99
C ALA A 372 13.87 3.55 -14.59
N ALA A 373 12.91 4.47 -14.44
CA ALA A 373 12.57 5.05 -13.12
C ALA A 373 12.01 4.00 -12.15
N TYR A 374 11.16 3.09 -12.64
CA TYR A 374 10.64 1.98 -11.84
C TYR A 374 11.76 1.04 -11.37
N GLU A 375 12.69 0.67 -12.26
CA GLU A 375 13.82 -0.20 -11.93
C GLU A 375 14.70 0.42 -10.84
N ARG A 376 15.04 1.71 -11.02
CA ARG A 376 15.82 2.50 -10.06
C ARG A 376 15.08 2.63 -8.73
N PHE A 377 13.77 2.89 -8.75
CA PHE A 377 12.94 2.95 -7.55
C PHE A 377 12.96 1.63 -6.76
N MET A 378 12.74 0.49 -7.43
CA MET A 378 12.77 -0.83 -6.77
C MET A 378 14.15 -1.15 -6.19
N ALA A 379 15.23 -0.81 -6.91
CA ALA A 379 16.59 -0.97 -6.40
C ALA A 379 16.86 -0.09 -5.16
N SER A 380 16.41 1.18 -5.18
CA SER A 380 16.59 2.10 -4.05
C SER A 380 15.85 1.65 -2.79
N ILE A 381 14.61 1.16 -2.88
CA ILE A 381 13.88 0.68 -1.69
C ILE A 381 14.49 -0.61 -1.13
N LEU A 382 15.00 -1.50 -1.99
CA LEU A 382 15.71 -2.71 -1.55
C LEU A 382 17.04 -2.38 -0.86
N SER A 383 17.74 -1.33 -1.31
CA SER A 383 19.05 -0.93 -0.75
C SER A 383 19.02 -0.53 0.73
N ILE A 384 17.83 -0.21 1.27
CA ILE A 384 17.61 0.15 2.68
C ILE A 384 16.71 -0.85 3.43
N THR A 385 16.38 -1.97 2.81
CA THR A 385 15.58 -3.07 3.40
C THR A 385 16.53 -4.17 3.88
N ASP A 386 16.29 -4.74 5.06
CA ASP A 386 17.13 -5.84 5.56
C ASP A 386 16.91 -7.10 4.71
N ASN A 387 17.91 -7.96 4.62
CA ASN A 387 17.85 -9.20 3.85
C ASN A 387 17.93 -10.45 4.77
N ILE A 388 17.57 -11.62 4.25
CA ILE A 388 17.76 -12.91 4.93
C ILE A 388 18.73 -13.75 4.10
N VAL A 389 19.91 -14.01 4.64
CA VAL A 389 20.96 -14.82 3.99
C VAL A 389 21.32 -15.98 4.91
N ASN A 390 21.19 -17.22 4.42
CA ASN A 390 21.43 -18.44 5.21
C ASN A 390 20.66 -18.45 6.55
N SER A 391 19.37 -18.06 6.50
CA SER A 391 18.49 -17.93 7.67
C SER A 391 18.91 -16.86 8.70
N ASN A 392 19.91 -16.05 8.40
CA ASN A 392 20.34 -14.94 9.24
C ASN A 392 19.91 -13.62 8.64
N ILE A 393 19.39 -12.72 9.48
CA ILE A 393 19.05 -11.38 9.04
C ILE A 393 20.34 -10.59 8.86
N VAL A 394 20.57 -10.13 7.64
CA VAL A 394 21.66 -9.24 7.26
C VAL A 394 21.08 -7.84 7.15
N SER A 395 21.54 -6.92 8.01
CA SER A 395 21.09 -5.53 7.96
C SER A 395 21.47 -4.89 6.63
N ALA A 396 20.63 -3.99 6.12
CA ALA A 396 21.05 -3.09 5.05
C ALA A 396 22.34 -2.34 5.46
N PRO A 397 23.27 -2.02 4.53
CA PRO A 397 24.63 -1.57 4.85
C PRO A 397 24.77 -0.31 5.73
N VAL A 398 23.69 0.45 5.97
CA VAL A 398 23.71 1.78 6.60
C VAL A 398 22.76 1.87 7.80
N ARG A 399 22.46 0.74 8.45
CA ARG A 399 21.72 0.75 9.71
C ARG A 399 22.68 1.01 10.88
N LYS A 400 22.74 2.27 11.35
CA LYS A 400 23.35 2.54 12.66
C LYS A 400 22.48 1.86 13.73
N THR A 401 23.09 1.01 14.55
CA THR A 401 22.40 0.17 15.54
C THR A 401 21.51 0.99 16.47
N GLY A 402 20.28 0.55 16.72
CA GLY A 402 19.38 1.13 17.73
C GLY A 402 18.36 2.16 17.25
N ARG A 403 18.34 2.56 15.96
CA ARG A 403 17.33 3.52 15.45
C ARG A 403 16.00 2.88 15.04
N ASP A 404 16.02 1.67 14.50
CA ASP A 404 14.83 0.90 14.15
C ASP A 404 15.04 -0.59 14.41
N GLU A 405 13.99 -1.40 14.26
CA GLU A 405 14.06 -2.85 14.35
C GLU A 405 14.45 -3.50 13.02
N ARG A 406 14.61 -4.83 13.01
CA ARG A 406 14.85 -5.59 11.77
C ARG A 406 13.61 -5.55 10.87
N ASP A 407 13.79 -5.18 9.60
CA ASP A 407 12.70 -4.99 8.62
C ASP A 407 13.09 -5.67 7.30
N THR A 408 12.70 -6.95 7.17
CA THR A 408 13.07 -7.82 6.06
C THR A 408 11.95 -8.02 5.03
N TYR A 409 10.72 -7.63 5.35
CA TYR A 409 9.56 -7.93 4.52
C TYR A 409 9.14 -6.72 3.69
N LEU A 410 9.26 -6.87 2.37
CA LEU A 410 8.82 -5.89 1.39
C LEU A 410 8.25 -6.63 0.19
N VAL A 411 6.94 -6.54 -0.02
CA VAL A 411 6.25 -7.17 -1.16
C VAL A 411 5.47 -6.12 -1.93
N VAL A 412 5.68 -6.10 -3.24
CA VAL A 412 5.02 -5.18 -4.16
C VAL A 412 4.05 -5.92 -5.08
N ALA A 413 3.22 -5.18 -5.79
CA ALA A 413 2.36 -5.70 -6.84
C ALA A 413 2.26 -4.69 -7.99
N ALA A 414 1.67 -5.11 -9.10
CA ALA A 414 1.32 -4.20 -10.19
C ALA A 414 0.11 -3.33 -9.83
N ASP A 415 0.05 -2.12 -10.39
CA ASP A 415 -1.11 -1.22 -10.37
C ASP A 415 -1.26 -0.51 -11.73
N LYS A 416 -2.09 0.53 -11.81
CA LYS A 416 -2.24 1.39 -12.98
C LYS A 416 -0.87 1.92 -13.42
N GLY A 417 -0.59 1.73 -14.72
CA GLY A 417 0.66 2.14 -15.35
C GLY A 417 1.83 1.17 -15.17
N THR A 418 1.68 0.11 -14.36
CA THR A 418 2.74 -0.88 -14.07
C THR A 418 2.26 -2.34 -14.22
N ALA A 419 1.12 -2.56 -14.90
CA ALA A 419 0.44 -3.87 -15.02
C ALA A 419 1.38 -5.06 -15.35
N ASN A 420 2.40 -4.84 -16.17
CA ASN A 420 3.35 -5.88 -16.60
C ASN A 420 4.74 -5.76 -15.94
N PHE A 421 4.86 -5.02 -14.83
CA PHE A 421 6.16 -4.74 -14.20
C PHE A 421 6.51 -5.68 -13.05
N SER A 422 5.61 -6.62 -12.66
CA SER A 422 5.93 -7.60 -11.61
C SER A 422 7.17 -8.43 -11.94
N ASP A 423 7.35 -8.83 -13.20
CA ASP A 423 8.54 -9.59 -13.62
C ASP A 423 9.81 -8.74 -13.50
N ILE A 424 9.75 -7.45 -13.85
CA ILE A 424 10.87 -6.49 -13.69
C ILE A 424 11.26 -6.38 -12.20
N ALA A 425 10.28 -6.22 -11.31
CA ALA A 425 10.53 -6.15 -9.87
C ALA A 425 11.19 -7.44 -9.34
N ASN A 426 10.68 -8.61 -9.76
CA ASN A 426 11.24 -9.90 -9.38
C ASN A 426 12.67 -10.10 -9.90
N GLU A 427 12.97 -9.68 -11.13
CA GLU A 427 14.33 -9.70 -11.67
C GLU A 427 15.29 -8.81 -10.86
N ILE A 428 14.84 -7.64 -10.42
CA ILE A 428 15.64 -6.73 -9.57
C ILE A 428 15.89 -7.37 -8.20
N ALA A 429 14.89 -7.98 -7.58
CA ALA A 429 15.05 -8.69 -6.32
C ALA A 429 16.06 -9.83 -6.44
N LEU A 430 16.00 -10.62 -7.52
CA LEU A 430 16.95 -11.69 -7.81
C LEU A 430 18.38 -11.15 -8.04
N LYS A 431 18.55 -10.07 -8.81
CA LYS A 431 19.85 -9.40 -9.04
C LYS A 431 20.46 -8.85 -7.74
N ASN A 432 19.63 -8.41 -6.80
CA ASN A 432 20.07 -7.92 -5.49
C ASN A 432 20.18 -9.04 -4.44
N HIS A 433 20.03 -10.32 -4.83
CA HIS A 433 20.02 -11.47 -3.93
C HIS A 433 19.06 -11.32 -2.73
N PHE A 434 17.94 -10.64 -2.95
CA PHE A 434 16.93 -10.45 -1.92
C PHE A 434 16.19 -11.76 -1.65
N TRP A 435 16.00 -12.10 -0.38
CA TRP A 435 15.55 -13.43 0.06
C TRP A 435 14.18 -13.85 -0.46
N LEU A 436 13.29 -12.88 -0.74
CA LEU A 436 11.99 -13.15 -1.33
C LEU A 436 12.10 -13.60 -2.80
N GLY A 437 13.20 -13.30 -3.50
CA GLY A 437 13.38 -13.64 -4.91
C GLY A 437 12.19 -13.16 -5.75
N ASP A 438 11.54 -14.08 -6.46
CA ASP A 438 10.35 -13.83 -7.28
C ASP A 438 9.00 -13.92 -6.50
N ALA A 439 9.06 -13.98 -5.17
CA ALA A 439 7.95 -13.67 -4.28
C ALA A 439 7.91 -12.16 -3.92
N PHE A 440 8.93 -11.38 -4.31
CA PHE A 440 9.01 -9.94 -4.07
C PHE A 440 7.83 -9.19 -4.71
N ALA A 441 7.45 -9.56 -5.93
CA ALA A 441 6.28 -9.06 -6.61
C ALA A 441 5.29 -10.19 -6.89
N SER A 442 4.05 -10.04 -6.41
CA SER A 442 2.97 -10.98 -6.71
C SER A 442 2.49 -10.86 -8.17
N GLY A 443 2.05 -11.97 -8.75
CA GLY A 443 1.65 -12.05 -10.16
C GLY A 443 2.84 -12.26 -11.10
N GLY A 444 2.80 -11.66 -12.29
CA GLY A 444 3.81 -11.86 -13.33
C GLY A 444 3.68 -13.20 -14.06
N GLN A 445 4.70 -13.58 -14.82
CA GLN A 445 4.69 -14.78 -15.67
C GLN A 445 4.56 -16.09 -14.87
N PHE A 446 5.07 -16.12 -13.64
CA PHE A 446 5.15 -17.31 -12.78
C PHE A 446 4.20 -17.26 -11.56
N GLY A 447 3.36 -16.23 -11.48
CA GLY A 447 2.31 -16.10 -10.47
C GLY A 447 0.94 -16.58 -10.95
N TYR A 448 -0.07 -16.45 -10.09
CA TYR A 448 -1.46 -16.69 -10.49
C TYR A 448 -2.00 -15.50 -11.29
N ASN A 449 -2.83 -15.79 -12.29
CA ASN A 449 -3.23 -14.79 -13.28
C ASN A 449 -4.55 -14.07 -12.97
N HIS A 450 -5.30 -14.29 -11.89
CA HIS A 450 -6.56 -13.60 -11.56
C HIS A 450 -7.66 -13.61 -12.65
N LYS A 451 -7.47 -12.98 -13.80
CA LYS A 451 -8.36 -13.01 -14.98
C LYS A 451 -8.55 -14.40 -15.53
N LYS A 452 -7.47 -15.17 -15.72
CA LYS A 452 -7.59 -16.57 -16.18
C LYS A 452 -8.32 -17.43 -15.14
N GLN A 453 -8.07 -17.20 -13.86
CA GLN A 453 -8.71 -17.94 -12.78
C GLN A 453 -10.14 -17.47 -12.48
N GLY A 454 -10.48 -16.23 -12.85
CA GLY A 454 -11.72 -15.54 -12.50
C GLY A 454 -11.92 -15.37 -10.99
N ILE A 455 -10.85 -15.36 -10.19
CA ILE A 455 -10.95 -15.52 -8.73
C ILE A 455 -11.71 -14.36 -8.07
N THR A 456 -11.50 -13.12 -8.54
CA THR A 456 -12.21 -11.94 -8.02
C THR A 456 -13.71 -12.03 -8.30
N ALA A 457 -14.08 -12.41 -9.51
CA ALA A 457 -15.49 -12.61 -9.88
C ALA A 457 -16.11 -13.78 -9.10
N LYS A 458 -15.39 -14.90 -8.94
CA LYS A 458 -15.84 -16.05 -8.13
C LYS A 458 -16.08 -15.66 -6.68
N GLY A 459 -15.21 -14.84 -6.09
CA GLY A 459 -15.39 -14.29 -4.74
C GLY A 459 -16.66 -13.44 -4.63
N ALA A 460 -16.84 -12.46 -5.52
CA ALA A 460 -18.04 -11.62 -5.50
C ALA A 460 -19.32 -12.44 -5.75
N PHE A 461 -19.24 -13.50 -6.56
CA PHE A 461 -20.37 -14.39 -6.81
C PHE A 461 -20.70 -15.31 -5.63
N VAL A 462 -19.76 -15.58 -4.72
CA VAL A 462 -20.07 -16.20 -3.42
C VAL A 462 -20.97 -15.29 -2.59
N SER A 463 -20.70 -13.98 -2.57
CA SER A 463 -21.60 -12.99 -1.94
C SER A 463 -22.98 -12.98 -2.62
N VAL A 464 -23.03 -13.02 -3.96
CA VAL A 464 -24.30 -13.13 -4.71
C VAL A 464 -25.08 -14.37 -4.30
N ALA A 465 -24.44 -15.53 -4.24
CA ALA A 465 -25.09 -16.79 -3.83
C ALA A 465 -25.66 -16.70 -2.41
N HIS A 466 -24.93 -16.05 -1.50
CA HIS A 466 -25.39 -15.81 -0.13
C HIS A 466 -26.63 -14.92 -0.09
N HIS A 467 -26.58 -13.78 -0.78
CA HIS A 467 -27.70 -12.84 -0.85
C HIS A 467 -28.92 -13.42 -1.57
N PHE A 468 -28.72 -14.22 -2.61
CA PHE A 468 -29.79 -14.91 -3.33
C PHE A 468 -30.49 -15.91 -2.42
N LYS A 469 -29.73 -16.73 -1.68
CA LYS A 469 -30.29 -17.65 -0.68
C LYS A 469 -31.13 -16.92 0.36
N GLU A 470 -30.66 -15.78 0.87
CA GLU A 470 -31.38 -14.93 1.82
C GLU A 470 -32.58 -14.20 1.23
N ALA A 471 -32.58 -13.94 -0.08
CA ALA A 471 -33.68 -13.32 -0.81
C ALA A 471 -34.73 -14.34 -1.30
N GLY A 472 -34.48 -15.64 -1.11
CA GLY A 472 -35.32 -16.70 -1.66
C GLY A 472 -35.23 -16.80 -3.19
N ILE A 473 -34.13 -16.32 -3.79
CA ILE A 473 -33.86 -16.40 -5.22
C ILE A 473 -32.99 -17.64 -5.47
N ASP A 474 -33.46 -18.53 -6.33
CA ASP A 474 -32.71 -19.72 -6.72
C ASP A 474 -31.70 -19.37 -7.83
N ILE A 475 -30.41 -19.43 -7.50
CA ILE A 475 -29.31 -19.08 -8.41
C ILE A 475 -29.18 -20.06 -9.60
N HIS A 476 -29.84 -21.22 -9.52
CA HIS A 476 -29.89 -22.23 -10.57
C HIS A 476 -31.12 -22.10 -11.49
N LYS A 477 -31.93 -21.05 -11.32
CA LYS A 477 -33.04 -20.68 -12.22
C LYS A 477 -32.77 -19.34 -12.91
N PRO A 478 -33.41 -19.04 -14.06
CA PRO A 478 -33.20 -17.78 -14.76
C PRO A 478 -33.46 -16.55 -13.86
N PHE A 479 -32.51 -15.60 -13.84
CA PHE A 479 -32.62 -14.34 -13.07
C PHE A 479 -32.08 -13.15 -13.88
N THR A 480 -32.62 -11.96 -13.64
CA THR A 480 -32.32 -10.74 -14.41
C THR A 480 -31.10 -10.00 -13.86
N VAL A 481 -30.25 -9.50 -14.76
CA VAL A 481 -29.01 -8.80 -14.42
C VAL A 481 -28.85 -7.52 -15.22
N CYS A 482 -28.58 -6.42 -14.52
CA CYS A 482 -27.98 -5.22 -15.11
C CYS A 482 -26.50 -5.14 -14.72
N GLY A 483 -25.66 -4.65 -15.62
CA GLY A 483 -24.22 -4.73 -15.48
C GLY A 483 -23.46 -3.42 -15.68
N ILE A 484 -22.43 -3.19 -14.87
CA ILE A 484 -21.42 -2.14 -15.08
C ILE A 484 -20.12 -2.82 -15.52
N GLY A 485 -19.71 -2.68 -16.78
CA GLY A 485 -18.51 -3.31 -17.32
C GLY A 485 -18.69 -3.85 -18.74
N ASP A 486 -17.76 -4.70 -19.17
CA ASP A 486 -17.68 -5.24 -20.53
C ASP A 486 -17.23 -6.70 -20.53
N MET A 487 -17.67 -7.50 -21.51
CA MET A 487 -17.29 -8.91 -21.63
C MET A 487 -15.78 -9.11 -21.83
N SER A 488 -15.02 -8.14 -22.33
CA SER A 488 -13.56 -8.21 -22.40
C SER A 488 -12.87 -8.02 -21.03
N GLY A 489 -13.60 -7.49 -20.03
CA GLY A 489 -13.11 -7.20 -18.68
C GLY A 489 -12.86 -8.45 -17.84
N ASP A 490 -11.94 -8.36 -16.87
CA ASP A 490 -11.65 -9.45 -15.94
C ASP A 490 -12.88 -9.79 -15.08
N VAL A 491 -13.31 -8.86 -14.22
CA VAL A 491 -14.38 -9.13 -13.25
C VAL A 491 -15.73 -9.28 -13.93
N PHE A 492 -16.07 -8.39 -14.86
CA PHE A 492 -17.34 -8.44 -15.58
C PHE A 492 -17.46 -9.70 -16.43
N GLY A 493 -16.48 -9.96 -17.30
CA GLY A 493 -16.49 -11.11 -18.21
C GLY A 493 -16.55 -12.43 -17.46
N ASN A 494 -15.67 -12.63 -16.47
CA ASN A 494 -15.73 -13.84 -15.63
C ASN A 494 -17.07 -13.96 -14.90
N GLY A 495 -17.55 -12.89 -14.26
CA GLY A 495 -18.80 -12.90 -13.49
C GLY A 495 -20.02 -13.30 -14.32
N MET A 496 -20.10 -12.79 -15.55
CA MET A 496 -21.19 -13.13 -16.48
C MET A 496 -21.12 -14.58 -17.00
N LEU A 497 -20.00 -15.30 -16.80
CA LEU A 497 -19.83 -16.69 -17.19
C LEU A 497 -19.95 -17.68 -16.02
N LEU A 498 -20.18 -17.21 -14.79
CA LEU A 498 -20.32 -18.09 -13.61
C LEU A 498 -21.67 -18.80 -13.53
N SER A 499 -22.69 -18.34 -14.26
CA SER A 499 -23.97 -19.02 -14.34
C SER A 499 -24.58 -18.91 -15.73
N LYS A 500 -25.04 -20.06 -16.25
CA LYS A 500 -25.83 -20.14 -17.48
C LYS A 500 -27.22 -19.54 -17.30
N CYS A 501 -27.70 -19.33 -16.07
CA CYS A 501 -29.04 -18.82 -15.79
C CYS A 501 -29.14 -17.28 -15.84
N ILE A 502 -28.03 -16.58 -16.08
CA ILE A 502 -28.02 -15.12 -16.15
C ILE A 502 -28.77 -14.65 -17.39
N LYS A 503 -29.82 -13.84 -17.17
CA LYS A 503 -30.42 -12.97 -18.18
C LYS A 503 -29.79 -11.58 -18.08
N LEU A 504 -28.73 -11.32 -18.85
CA LEU A 504 -28.08 -10.01 -18.91
C LEU A 504 -28.93 -9.05 -19.75
N ILE A 505 -29.80 -8.29 -19.10
CA ILE A 505 -30.78 -7.45 -19.83
C ILE A 505 -30.20 -6.11 -20.30
N ALA A 506 -29.20 -5.62 -19.57
CA ALA A 506 -28.49 -4.41 -19.94
C ALA A 506 -27.09 -4.37 -19.33
N ALA A 507 -26.14 -3.78 -20.05
CA ALA A 507 -24.82 -3.46 -19.52
C ALA A 507 -24.27 -2.18 -20.15
N PHE A 508 -23.31 -1.54 -19.52
CA PHE A 508 -22.61 -0.41 -20.13
C PHE A 508 -21.13 -0.36 -19.72
N ASN A 509 -20.31 0.19 -20.60
CA ASN A 509 -18.89 0.43 -20.36
C ASN A 509 -18.53 1.91 -20.62
N HIS A 510 -17.25 2.21 -20.88
CA HIS A 510 -16.77 3.58 -21.15
C HIS A 510 -17.19 4.11 -22.54
N SER A 511 -17.66 3.25 -23.44
CA SER A 511 -17.96 3.56 -24.84
C SER A 511 -19.36 3.14 -25.30
N HIS A 512 -19.89 2.00 -24.86
CA HIS A 512 -21.12 1.41 -25.38
C HIS A 512 -22.11 1.04 -24.26
N ILE A 513 -23.37 0.95 -24.67
CA ILE A 513 -24.51 0.46 -23.89
C ILE A 513 -25.08 -0.75 -24.64
N PHE A 514 -25.14 -1.89 -23.97
CA PHE A 514 -25.74 -3.14 -24.45
C PHE A 514 -27.14 -3.29 -23.85
N LEU A 515 -28.12 -3.63 -24.68
CA LEU A 515 -29.50 -3.90 -24.29
C LEU A 515 -29.99 -5.21 -24.92
N ASP A 516 -30.54 -6.08 -24.09
CA ASP A 516 -31.19 -7.32 -24.52
C ASP A 516 -32.42 -7.57 -23.62
N PRO A 517 -33.63 -7.13 -24.01
CA PRO A 517 -34.80 -7.13 -23.13
C PRO A 517 -35.24 -8.49 -22.56
N ASP A 518 -35.07 -9.58 -23.32
CA ASP A 518 -35.41 -10.94 -22.89
C ASP A 518 -34.43 -11.96 -23.50
N PRO A 519 -33.18 -12.03 -23.00
CA PRO A 519 -32.16 -12.91 -23.56
C PRO A 519 -32.52 -14.37 -23.32
N ASP A 520 -32.31 -15.21 -24.34
CA ASP A 520 -32.27 -16.66 -24.16
C ASP A 520 -31.00 -17.05 -23.40
N THR A 521 -31.15 -17.76 -22.28
CA THR A 521 -30.05 -18.02 -21.35
C THR A 521 -28.95 -18.89 -21.94
N GLU A 522 -29.29 -19.81 -22.84
CA GLU A 522 -28.32 -20.76 -23.41
C GLU A 522 -27.50 -20.11 -24.54
N SER A 523 -28.16 -19.55 -25.55
CA SER A 523 -27.51 -18.92 -26.70
C SER A 523 -26.73 -17.66 -26.29
N SER A 524 -27.30 -16.82 -25.41
CA SER A 524 -26.60 -15.63 -24.91
C SER A 524 -25.40 -15.97 -24.03
N PHE A 525 -25.40 -17.13 -23.35
CA PHE A 525 -24.22 -17.60 -22.61
C PHE A 525 -23.08 -17.97 -23.56
N VAL A 526 -23.38 -18.75 -24.61
CA VAL A 526 -22.38 -19.13 -25.61
C VAL A 526 -21.77 -17.90 -26.28
N GLU A 527 -22.59 -16.91 -26.61
CA GLU A 527 -22.08 -15.67 -27.22
C GLU A 527 -21.23 -14.82 -26.26
N ARG A 528 -21.65 -14.69 -24.99
CA ARG A 528 -20.82 -14.06 -23.96
C ARG A 528 -19.48 -14.79 -23.79
N GLU A 529 -19.49 -16.12 -23.83
CA GLU A 529 -18.27 -16.93 -23.73
C GLU A 529 -17.32 -16.68 -24.90
N ARG A 530 -17.86 -16.58 -26.13
CA ARG A 530 -17.10 -16.22 -27.33
C ARG A 530 -16.43 -14.86 -27.18
N LEU A 531 -17.19 -13.83 -26.80
CA LEU A 531 -16.67 -12.48 -26.61
C LEU A 531 -15.53 -12.44 -25.57
N PHE A 532 -15.70 -13.12 -24.44
CA PHE A 532 -14.67 -13.18 -23.40
C PHE A 532 -13.39 -13.89 -23.88
N LYS A 533 -13.52 -15.06 -24.52
CA LYS A 533 -12.39 -15.85 -25.03
C LYS A 533 -11.60 -15.10 -26.12
N GLU A 534 -12.29 -14.37 -26.99
CA GLU A 534 -11.68 -13.60 -28.08
C GLU A 534 -11.23 -12.20 -27.64
N GLY A 535 -11.54 -11.78 -26.41
CA GLY A 535 -11.19 -10.45 -25.88
C GLY A 535 -11.96 -9.31 -26.55
N LEU A 536 -13.17 -9.58 -27.02
CA LEU A 536 -14.00 -8.65 -27.76
C LEU A 536 -14.96 -7.87 -26.86
N ASP A 537 -15.29 -6.65 -27.27
CA ASP A 537 -16.28 -5.81 -26.61
C ASP A 537 -17.72 -6.09 -27.10
N PHE A 538 -18.70 -5.43 -26.49
CA PHE A 538 -20.11 -5.60 -26.88
C PHE A 538 -20.42 -5.26 -28.34
N ARG A 539 -19.62 -4.44 -29.06
CA ARG A 539 -19.90 -4.16 -30.49
C ARG A 539 -19.78 -5.40 -31.35
N SER A 540 -19.00 -6.37 -30.89
CA SER A 540 -18.80 -7.64 -31.60
C SER A 540 -19.86 -8.67 -31.27
N TYR A 541 -20.84 -8.35 -30.42
CA TYR A 541 -21.95 -9.24 -30.08
C TYR A 541 -22.80 -9.52 -31.32
N ASN A 542 -23.13 -10.79 -31.58
CA ASN A 542 -23.92 -11.19 -32.73
C ASN A 542 -25.35 -10.61 -32.63
N PRO A 543 -25.75 -9.67 -33.51
CA PRO A 543 -27.05 -9.01 -33.44
C PRO A 543 -28.24 -9.97 -33.62
N SER A 544 -28.04 -11.13 -34.25
CA SER A 544 -29.12 -12.12 -34.43
C SER A 544 -29.51 -12.83 -33.14
N LEU A 545 -28.68 -12.75 -32.09
CA LEU A 545 -28.92 -13.37 -30.79
C LEU A 545 -29.53 -12.39 -29.78
N ILE A 546 -29.53 -11.09 -30.08
CA ILE A 546 -30.16 -10.07 -29.25
C ILE A 546 -31.68 -10.20 -29.41
N SER A 547 -32.41 -10.25 -28.30
CA SER A 547 -33.87 -10.36 -28.32
C SER A 547 -34.53 -9.15 -28.99
N HIS A 548 -35.80 -9.32 -29.39
CA HIS A 548 -36.55 -8.27 -30.08
C HIS A 548 -36.58 -6.98 -29.25
N GLY A 549 -36.24 -5.86 -29.89
CA GLY A 549 -36.20 -4.56 -29.26
C GLY A 549 -34.90 -4.23 -28.50
N GLY A 550 -33.92 -5.13 -28.48
CA GLY A 550 -32.57 -4.86 -27.97
C GLY A 550 -31.63 -4.23 -29.00
N GLY A 551 -30.39 -3.98 -28.58
CA GLY A 551 -29.34 -3.44 -29.46
C GLY A 551 -28.11 -2.94 -28.70
N ILE A 552 -27.12 -2.48 -29.45
CA ILE A 552 -25.90 -1.84 -28.92
C ILE A 552 -25.89 -0.38 -29.36
N PHE A 553 -25.63 0.50 -28.41
CA PHE A 553 -25.70 1.95 -28.59
C PHE A 553 -24.41 2.61 -28.10
N GLU A 554 -24.05 3.74 -28.71
CA GLU A 554 -22.96 4.58 -28.23
C GLU A 554 -23.33 5.27 -26.92
N ARG A 555 -22.43 5.26 -25.93
CA ARG A 555 -22.62 5.93 -24.63
C ARG A 555 -22.87 7.43 -24.79
N ASN A 556 -22.25 8.06 -25.79
CA ASN A 556 -22.38 9.48 -26.07
C ASN A 556 -23.53 9.81 -27.05
N ALA A 557 -24.37 8.84 -27.39
CA ALA A 557 -25.50 9.04 -28.29
C ALA A 557 -26.43 10.12 -27.73
N ARG A 558 -26.71 11.14 -28.54
CA ARG A 558 -27.62 12.24 -28.18
C ARG A 558 -29.09 11.85 -28.24
N LYS A 559 -29.41 10.75 -28.94
CA LYS A 559 -30.76 10.26 -29.13
C LYS A 559 -30.73 8.75 -29.41
N ILE A 560 -31.36 7.99 -28.52
CA ILE A 560 -31.61 6.55 -28.63
C ILE A 560 -33.12 6.37 -28.60
N GLN A 561 -33.68 5.69 -29.60
CA GLN A 561 -35.09 5.31 -29.63
C GLN A 561 -35.27 3.98 -28.90
N LEU A 562 -36.11 3.95 -27.88
CA LEU A 562 -36.34 2.73 -27.09
C LEU A 562 -37.58 1.98 -27.57
N SER A 563 -37.41 0.69 -27.80
CA SER A 563 -38.49 -0.27 -28.09
C SER A 563 -39.44 -0.42 -26.90
N HIS A 564 -40.63 -0.98 -27.15
CA HIS A 564 -41.57 -1.27 -26.07
C HIS A 564 -41.00 -2.30 -25.07
N GLU A 565 -40.28 -3.29 -25.59
CA GLU A 565 -39.64 -4.38 -24.86
C GLU A 565 -38.57 -3.84 -23.90
N THR A 566 -37.67 -2.97 -24.39
CA THR A 566 -36.63 -2.34 -23.54
C THR A 566 -37.26 -1.46 -22.46
N LYS A 567 -38.28 -0.66 -22.82
CA LYS A 567 -38.99 0.19 -21.86
C LYS A 567 -39.63 -0.63 -20.74
N LYS A 568 -40.16 -1.81 -21.07
CA LYS A 568 -40.74 -2.75 -20.09
C LYS A 568 -39.65 -3.42 -19.23
N ALA A 569 -38.55 -3.87 -19.84
CA ALA A 569 -37.47 -4.56 -19.13
C ALA A 569 -36.75 -3.64 -18.12
N LEU A 570 -36.53 -2.38 -18.49
CA LEU A 570 -35.89 -1.38 -17.61
C LEU A 570 -36.89 -0.59 -16.75
N ASP A 571 -38.19 -0.75 -16.97
CA ASP A 571 -39.24 0.08 -16.35
C ASP A 571 -38.97 1.59 -16.54
N PHE A 572 -38.80 1.97 -17.80
CA PHE A 572 -38.43 3.32 -18.25
C PHE A 572 -39.29 3.77 -19.42
N HIS A 573 -40.11 4.81 -19.23
CA HIS A 573 -41.21 5.12 -20.16
C HIS A 573 -40.90 6.20 -21.22
N LYS A 574 -39.65 6.67 -21.35
CA LYS A 574 -39.29 7.62 -22.41
C LYS A 574 -39.17 6.93 -23.77
N GLU A 575 -39.73 7.55 -24.82
CA GLU A 575 -39.59 7.06 -26.20
C GLU A 575 -38.19 7.31 -26.77
N PHE A 576 -37.61 8.48 -26.43
CA PHE A 576 -36.26 8.85 -26.79
C PHE A 576 -35.48 9.28 -25.54
N CYS A 577 -34.21 8.92 -25.47
CA CYS A 577 -33.30 9.32 -24.39
C CYS A 577 -31.87 9.52 -24.91
N THR A 578 -31.02 10.18 -24.12
CA THR A 578 -29.57 10.17 -24.35
C THR A 578 -28.94 8.90 -23.79
N GLY A 579 -27.70 8.59 -24.20
CA GLY A 579 -26.95 7.48 -23.58
C GLY A 579 -26.73 7.68 -22.08
N GLU A 580 -26.53 8.93 -21.63
CA GLU A 580 -26.40 9.25 -20.20
C GLU A 580 -27.71 8.95 -19.43
N GLU A 581 -28.86 9.36 -19.97
CA GLU A 581 -30.18 9.05 -19.38
C GLU A 581 -30.47 7.54 -19.35
N LEU A 582 -30.05 6.82 -20.39
CA LEU A 582 -30.21 5.37 -20.46
C LEU A 582 -29.35 4.66 -19.42
N ILE A 583 -28.12 5.10 -19.17
CA ILE A 583 -27.29 4.56 -18.08
C ILE A 583 -27.97 4.75 -16.72
N CYS A 584 -28.54 5.95 -16.46
CA CYS A 584 -29.31 6.18 -15.25
C CYS A 584 -30.50 5.21 -15.14
N ALA A 585 -31.22 4.95 -16.24
CA ALA A 585 -32.32 3.98 -16.27
C ALA A 585 -31.84 2.53 -15.98
N ILE A 586 -30.70 2.12 -16.53
CA ILE A 586 -30.11 0.80 -16.30
C ILE A 586 -29.75 0.61 -14.81
N LEU A 587 -29.14 1.61 -14.19
CA LEU A 587 -28.79 1.57 -12.75
C LEU A 587 -30.03 1.49 -11.86
N GLN A 588 -31.16 2.04 -12.29
CA GLN A 588 -32.41 2.07 -11.55
C GLN A 588 -33.37 0.91 -11.90
N ALA A 589 -33.00 0.03 -12.84
CA ALA A 589 -33.86 -1.03 -13.33
C ALA A 589 -34.27 -2.02 -12.22
N PRO A 590 -35.51 -2.56 -12.27
CA PRO A 590 -36.01 -3.52 -11.28
C PRO A 590 -35.51 -4.94 -11.59
N VAL A 591 -34.23 -5.20 -11.33
CA VAL A 591 -33.57 -6.48 -11.60
C VAL A 591 -33.30 -7.31 -10.34
N ASP A 592 -33.03 -8.60 -10.52
CA ASP A 592 -32.61 -9.46 -9.40
C ASP A 592 -31.19 -9.11 -8.94
N LEU A 593 -30.28 -8.81 -9.87
CA LEU A 593 -28.89 -8.46 -9.59
C LEU A 593 -28.43 -7.24 -10.38
N LEU A 594 -27.86 -6.26 -9.68
CA LEU A 594 -26.98 -5.25 -10.27
C LEU A 594 -25.53 -5.66 -10.03
N TRP A 595 -24.83 -6.03 -11.10
CA TRP A 595 -23.45 -6.50 -11.05
C TRP A 595 -22.48 -5.37 -11.43
N ASN A 596 -21.67 -4.94 -10.47
CA ASN A 596 -20.56 -4.03 -10.76
C ASN A 596 -19.27 -4.82 -11.02
N GLY A 597 -18.87 -4.92 -12.29
CA GLY A 597 -17.58 -5.47 -12.72
C GLY A 597 -16.65 -4.42 -13.33
N GLY A 598 -16.97 -3.13 -13.16
CA GLY A 598 -16.27 -1.99 -13.77
C GLY A 598 -15.53 -1.13 -12.74
N ILE A 599 -15.16 0.08 -13.16
CA ILE A 599 -14.49 1.09 -12.33
C ILE A 599 -15.28 2.40 -12.45
N GLY A 600 -15.45 3.10 -11.33
CA GLY A 600 -16.11 4.40 -11.27
C GLY A 600 -17.24 4.40 -10.25
N THR A 601 -17.57 5.58 -9.72
CA THR A 601 -18.60 5.75 -8.69
C THR A 601 -19.91 6.21 -9.32
N TYR A 602 -20.82 5.25 -9.51
CA TYR A 602 -22.08 5.39 -10.22
C TYR A 602 -23.27 5.65 -9.31
N VAL A 603 -23.13 5.42 -8.01
CA VAL A 603 -24.20 5.64 -7.04
C VAL A 603 -23.66 6.39 -5.82
N LYS A 604 -24.39 7.44 -5.42
CA LYS A 604 -24.17 8.18 -4.17
C LYS A 604 -25.40 8.12 -3.26
N SER A 605 -25.24 8.55 -2.01
CA SER A 605 -26.38 8.84 -1.14
C SER A 605 -27.14 10.09 -1.62
N ASN A 606 -28.43 10.17 -1.32
CA ASN A 606 -29.20 11.41 -1.51
C ASN A 606 -28.64 12.61 -0.72
N SER A 607 -27.91 12.34 0.37
CA SER A 607 -27.30 13.34 1.24
C SER A 607 -25.94 13.83 0.75
N GLU A 608 -25.36 13.16 -0.24
CA GLU A 608 -24.09 13.51 -0.86
C GLU A 608 -24.34 14.35 -2.12
N SER A 609 -23.46 15.32 -2.38
CA SER A 609 -23.37 15.96 -3.70
C SER A 609 -22.58 15.07 -4.67
N HIS A 610 -22.63 15.38 -5.98
CA HIS A 610 -21.76 14.72 -6.94
C HIS A 610 -20.26 14.99 -6.68
N PHE A 611 -19.94 16.16 -6.10
CA PHE A 611 -18.58 16.52 -5.72
C PHE A 611 -18.04 15.60 -4.60
N ASP A 612 -18.88 15.25 -3.62
CA ASP A 612 -18.51 14.38 -2.50
C ASP A 612 -18.14 12.96 -2.93
N ALA A 613 -18.69 12.50 -4.06
CA ALA A 613 -18.40 11.18 -4.63
C ALA A 613 -16.98 11.07 -5.23
N LYS A 614 -16.25 12.19 -5.39
CA LYS A 614 -14.84 12.24 -5.84
C LYS A 614 -14.56 11.55 -7.19
N ASP A 615 -15.55 11.53 -8.09
CA ASP A 615 -15.43 10.98 -9.45
C ASP A 615 -16.18 11.84 -10.49
N PRO A 616 -15.64 13.01 -10.89
CA PRO A 616 -16.33 13.93 -11.79
C PRO A 616 -16.66 13.32 -13.17
N SER A 617 -15.97 12.24 -13.57
CA SER A 617 -16.17 11.58 -14.87
C SER A 617 -17.54 10.92 -15.00
N ASN A 618 -18.17 10.57 -13.89
CA ASN A 618 -19.46 9.89 -13.85
C ASN A 618 -20.61 10.77 -13.32
N ASP A 619 -20.39 12.07 -13.09
CA ASP A 619 -21.41 12.98 -12.52
C ASP A 619 -22.75 12.93 -13.27
N ARG A 620 -22.71 12.93 -14.60
CA ARG A 620 -23.92 12.96 -15.45
C ARG A 620 -24.73 11.67 -15.46
N VAL A 621 -24.12 10.56 -15.05
CA VAL A 621 -24.75 9.23 -15.03
C VAL A 621 -24.95 8.70 -13.61
N ARG A 622 -24.53 9.46 -12.60
CA ARG A 622 -24.60 9.05 -11.21
C ARG A 622 -26.03 9.18 -10.69
N VAL A 623 -26.52 8.13 -10.05
CA VAL A 623 -27.86 8.10 -9.45
C VAL A 623 -27.78 8.06 -7.93
N ASP A 624 -28.89 8.40 -7.28
CA ASP A 624 -29.03 8.25 -5.83
C ASP A 624 -29.42 6.81 -5.46
N ALA A 625 -28.90 6.32 -4.34
CA ALA A 625 -29.21 4.98 -3.83
C ALA A 625 -30.71 4.80 -3.54
N SER A 626 -31.43 5.86 -3.16
CA SER A 626 -32.90 5.88 -3.05
C SER A 626 -33.63 5.47 -4.32
N SER A 627 -33.03 5.65 -5.50
CA SER A 627 -33.67 5.35 -6.79
C SER A 627 -33.44 3.91 -7.27
N LEU A 628 -32.56 3.16 -6.61
CA LEU A 628 -32.23 1.78 -6.99
C LEU A 628 -33.40 0.84 -6.73
N ARG A 629 -33.61 -0.11 -7.65
CA ARG A 629 -34.67 -1.13 -7.55
C ARG A 629 -34.16 -2.57 -7.64
N ALA A 630 -32.84 -2.77 -7.74
CA ALA A 630 -32.24 -4.10 -7.72
C ALA A 630 -32.48 -4.78 -6.37
N LYS A 631 -32.73 -6.09 -6.36
CA LYS A 631 -32.88 -6.87 -5.11
C LYS A 631 -31.52 -7.10 -4.43
N VAL A 632 -30.50 -7.39 -5.24
CA VAL A 632 -29.13 -7.66 -4.80
C VAL A 632 -28.16 -6.81 -5.61
N ILE A 633 -27.13 -6.30 -4.94
CA ILE A 633 -26.00 -5.59 -5.56
C ILE A 633 -24.73 -6.32 -5.14
N ALA A 634 -23.85 -6.58 -6.10
CA ALA A 634 -22.53 -7.14 -5.83
C ALA A 634 -21.44 -6.28 -6.48
N GLU A 635 -20.44 -5.91 -5.70
CA GLU A 635 -19.33 -5.07 -6.13
C GLU A 635 -18.05 -5.90 -6.34
N GLY A 636 -17.96 -6.56 -7.51
CA GLY A 636 -16.70 -7.18 -7.93
C GLY A 636 -15.65 -6.15 -8.34
N GLY A 637 -16.08 -5.02 -8.91
CA GLY A 637 -15.27 -3.85 -9.19
C GLY A 637 -14.98 -3.01 -7.94
N ASN A 638 -14.17 -1.96 -8.08
CA ASN A 638 -13.85 -1.06 -6.96
C ASN A 638 -14.67 0.23 -7.04
N LEU A 639 -15.14 0.71 -5.89
CA LEU A 639 -15.75 2.02 -5.69
C LEU A 639 -16.96 2.28 -6.60
N GLY A 640 -17.79 1.27 -6.87
CA GLY A 640 -19.05 1.43 -7.61
C GLY A 640 -20.02 2.38 -6.93
N PHE A 641 -20.00 2.33 -5.60
CA PHE A 641 -20.90 3.02 -4.69
C PHE A 641 -20.07 3.80 -3.67
N THR A 642 -20.53 4.98 -3.28
CA THR A 642 -20.01 5.62 -2.05
C THR A 642 -20.41 4.78 -0.84
N GLN A 643 -19.70 4.93 0.28
CA GLN A 643 -20.07 4.19 1.50
C GLN A 643 -21.50 4.56 1.97
N GLN A 644 -21.87 5.84 1.87
CA GLN A 644 -23.22 6.27 2.25
C GLN A 644 -24.29 5.74 1.30
N ALA A 645 -24.00 5.59 -0.01
CA ALA A 645 -24.90 4.93 -0.95
C ALA A 645 -25.18 3.47 -0.56
N ARG A 646 -24.16 2.74 -0.12
CA ARG A 646 -24.33 1.35 0.36
C ARG A 646 -25.24 1.31 1.58
N MET A 647 -25.04 2.23 2.52
CA MET A 647 -25.86 2.37 3.72
C MET A 647 -27.32 2.66 3.37
N GLU A 648 -27.57 3.65 2.51
CA GLU A 648 -28.92 4.01 2.06
C GLU A 648 -29.61 2.86 1.31
N ALA A 649 -28.89 2.17 0.41
CA ALA A 649 -29.40 0.99 -0.29
C ALA A 649 -29.77 -0.14 0.68
N ALA A 650 -28.90 -0.44 1.65
CA ALA A 650 -29.16 -1.45 2.67
C ALA A 650 -30.36 -1.11 3.55
N LEU A 651 -30.53 0.15 3.94
CA LEU A 651 -31.69 0.63 4.71
C LEU A 651 -33.00 0.55 3.92
N LYS A 652 -32.94 0.61 2.58
CA LYS A 652 -34.08 0.37 1.69
C LYS A 652 -34.42 -1.13 1.55
N GLY A 653 -33.61 -2.02 2.10
CA GLY A 653 -33.77 -3.47 2.01
C GLY A 653 -33.08 -4.13 0.82
N ILE A 654 -32.23 -3.39 0.09
CA ILE A 654 -31.37 -3.95 -0.95
C ILE A 654 -30.22 -4.70 -0.28
N ARG A 655 -29.95 -5.93 -0.72
CA ARG A 655 -28.84 -6.73 -0.20
C ARG A 655 -27.54 -6.31 -0.87
N ILE A 656 -26.63 -5.74 -0.08
CA ILE A 656 -25.36 -5.20 -0.54
C ILE A 656 -24.29 -5.31 0.57
N ASN A 657 -23.06 -5.61 0.18
CA ASN A 657 -21.85 -5.61 1.00
C ASN A 657 -20.97 -4.38 0.68
N THR A 658 -19.75 -4.34 1.20
CA THR A 658 -18.70 -3.46 0.68
C THR A 658 -17.92 -4.18 -0.43
N ASP A 659 -17.40 -3.41 -1.39
CA ASP A 659 -16.51 -3.91 -2.43
C ASP A 659 -15.28 -4.63 -1.87
N ALA A 660 -14.70 -4.10 -0.78
CA ALA A 660 -13.55 -4.70 -0.10
C ALA A 660 -13.78 -6.15 0.35
N LEU A 661 -15.02 -6.52 0.68
CA LEU A 661 -15.38 -7.90 1.05
C LEU A 661 -15.73 -8.74 -0.18
N ASP A 662 -16.54 -8.20 -1.10
CA ASP A 662 -16.97 -8.92 -2.31
C ASP A 662 -15.79 -9.30 -3.21
N ASN A 663 -14.84 -8.38 -3.42
CA ASN A 663 -13.68 -8.59 -4.30
C ASN A 663 -12.40 -9.07 -3.57
N SER A 664 -12.52 -9.41 -2.29
CA SER A 664 -11.42 -9.82 -1.40
C SER A 664 -10.64 -11.06 -1.88
N ALA A 665 -11.30 -11.98 -2.58
CA ALA A 665 -10.71 -13.23 -3.07
C ALA A 665 -9.48 -13.02 -3.97
N GLY A 666 -9.42 -11.91 -4.72
CA GLY A 666 -8.24 -11.56 -5.49
C GLY A 666 -7.02 -11.37 -4.61
N VAL A 667 -7.13 -10.54 -3.57
CA VAL A 667 -5.99 -10.23 -2.69
C VAL A 667 -5.56 -11.47 -1.90
N ALA A 668 -6.52 -12.29 -1.45
CA ALA A 668 -6.29 -13.56 -0.78
C ALA A 668 -5.52 -14.57 -1.64
N MET A 669 -5.90 -14.74 -2.92
CA MET A 669 -5.17 -15.66 -3.81
C MET A 669 -3.71 -15.27 -3.97
N SER A 670 -3.44 -13.97 -4.09
CA SER A 670 -2.06 -13.51 -4.19
C SER A 670 -1.28 -13.62 -2.87
N ASP A 671 -1.94 -13.53 -1.71
CA ASP A 671 -1.30 -13.77 -0.41
C ASP A 671 -0.83 -15.22 -0.29
N HIS A 672 -1.70 -16.18 -0.64
CA HIS A 672 -1.32 -17.58 -0.76
C HIS A 672 -0.17 -17.79 -1.76
N GLU A 673 -0.19 -17.11 -2.92
CA GLU A 673 0.91 -17.19 -3.89
C GLU A 673 2.27 -16.84 -3.26
N VAL A 674 2.33 -15.70 -2.58
CA VAL A 674 3.57 -15.20 -1.95
C VAL A 674 4.05 -16.17 -0.87
N ASN A 675 3.17 -16.61 0.03
CA ASN A 675 3.54 -17.54 1.10
C ASN A 675 3.94 -18.93 0.58
N ILE A 676 3.31 -19.42 -0.48
CA ILE A 676 3.73 -20.66 -1.15
C ILE A 676 5.11 -20.49 -1.78
N LYS A 677 5.38 -19.37 -2.46
CA LYS A 677 6.70 -19.10 -3.06
C LYS A 677 7.78 -18.99 -1.98
N ILE A 678 7.50 -18.33 -0.86
CA ILE A 678 8.39 -18.27 0.31
C ILE A 678 8.70 -19.67 0.82
N LEU A 679 7.66 -20.48 1.08
CA LEU A 679 7.81 -21.87 1.54
C LEU A 679 8.69 -22.70 0.60
N LEU A 680 8.40 -22.67 -0.70
CA LEU A 680 9.16 -23.44 -1.68
C LEU A 680 10.59 -22.90 -1.87
N GLY A 681 10.83 -21.61 -1.61
CA GLY A 681 12.15 -21.00 -1.58
C GLY A 681 13.06 -21.60 -0.51
N LEU A 682 12.50 -22.06 0.63
CA LEU A 682 13.25 -22.72 1.70
C LEU A 682 13.81 -24.10 1.29
N LYS A 683 13.31 -24.70 0.21
CA LYS A 683 13.66 -26.07 -0.22
C LYS A 683 14.79 -26.12 -1.25
N HIS A 684 15.33 -24.98 -1.67
CA HIS A 684 16.35 -24.88 -2.72
C HIS A 684 16.00 -25.66 -4.00
N LEU A 685 14.71 -25.72 -4.36
CA LEU A 685 14.25 -26.35 -5.60
C LEU A 685 14.73 -25.56 -6.82
N ASP A 686 14.95 -26.24 -7.94
CA ASP A 686 15.13 -25.54 -9.19
C ASP A 686 13.84 -24.80 -9.59
N PHE A 687 14.01 -23.71 -10.35
CA PHE A 687 12.91 -22.81 -10.72
C PHE A 687 11.78 -23.52 -11.50
N THR A 688 12.12 -24.53 -12.28
CA THR A 688 11.15 -25.26 -13.12
C THR A 688 10.28 -26.18 -12.29
N GLN A 689 10.90 -26.98 -11.40
CA GLN A 689 10.21 -27.87 -10.47
C GLN A 689 9.27 -27.09 -9.55
N ARG A 690 9.77 -25.97 -8.99
CA ARG A 690 8.96 -25.10 -8.13
C ARG A 690 7.70 -24.59 -8.83
N ASN A 691 7.82 -24.10 -10.06
CA ASN A 691 6.69 -23.58 -10.83
C ASN A 691 5.74 -24.68 -11.33
N GLN A 692 6.17 -25.94 -11.43
CA GLN A 692 5.26 -27.08 -11.65
C GLN A 692 4.38 -27.33 -10.42
N ILE A 693 4.95 -27.24 -9.20
CA ILE A 693 4.18 -27.39 -7.95
C ILE A 693 3.12 -26.30 -7.83
N ILE A 694 3.49 -25.02 -8.04
CA ILE A 694 2.55 -23.88 -7.96
C ILE A 694 1.36 -24.07 -8.91
N ARG A 695 1.61 -24.50 -10.15
CA ARG A 695 0.53 -24.79 -11.11
C ARG A 695 -0.35 -25.97 -10.70
N ARG A 696 0.23 -27.00 -10.08
CA ARG A 696 -0.52 -28.20 -9.66
C ARG A 696 -1.49 -27.92 -8.51
N ILE A 697 -1.13 -27.04 -7.59
CA ILE A 697 -1.93 -26.73 -6.38
C ILE A 697 -2.93 -25.58 -6.58
N GLU A 698 -2.99 -25.00 -7.79
CA GLU A 698 -3.81 -23.83 -8.11
C GLU A 698 -5.29 -24.02 -7.72
N SER A 699 -5.89 -25.17 -8.06
CA SER A 699 -7.29 -25.48 -7.72
C SER A 699 -7.53 -25.49 -6.22
N SER A 700 -6.63 -26.09 -5.45
CA SER A 700 -6.72 -26.17 -3.99
C SER A 700 -6.57 -24.81 -3.31
N VAL A 701 -5.77 -23.90 -3.89
CA VAL A 701 -5.70 -22.49 -3.44
C VAL A 701 -7.02 -21.77 -3.70
N ILE A 702 -7.61 -21.93 -4.89
CA ILE A 702 -8.91 -21.33 -5.23
C ILE A 702 -10.00 -21.79 -4.25
N GLU A 703 -10.06 -23.08 -3.96
CA GLU A 703 -11.05 -23.64 -3.01
C GLU A 703 -10.86 -23.08 -1.60
N SER A 704 -9.62 -22.99 -1.11
CA SER A 704 -9.30 -22.40 0.20
C SER A 704 -9.76 -20.94 0.29
N VAL A 705 -9.42 -20.13 -0.71
CA VAL A 705 -9.80 -18.71 -0.78
C VAL A 705 -11.32 -18.54 -0.81
N LEU A 706 -12.03 -19.33 -1.62
CA LEU A 706 -13.49 -19.24 -1.71
C LEU A 706 -14.18 -19.76 -0.44
N SER A 707 -13.62 -20.77 0.23
CA SER A 707 -14.12 -21.24 1.52
C SER A 707 -14.02 -20.15 2.59
N HIS A 708 -12.91 -19.42 2.61
CA HIS A 708 -12.73 -18.27 3.50
C HIS A 708 -13.69 -17.11 3.16
N ASN A 709 -13.92 -16.83 1.87
CA ASN A 709 -14.92 -15.83 1.48
C ASN A 709 -16.36 -16.22 1.91
N LYS A 710 -16.69 -17.53 1.89
CA LYS A 710 -17.98 -18.05 2.39
C LYS A 710 -18.13 -17.85 3.89
N SER A 711 -17.08 -18.08 4.70
CA SER A 711 -17.17 -17.89 6.17
C SER A 711 -17.44 -16.43 6.53
N GLN A 712 -16.80 -15.49 5.84
CA GLN A 712 -17.03 -14.06 6.07
C GLN A 712 -18.44 -13.61 5.71
N ASN A 713 -18.96 -14.06 4.57
CA ASN A 713 -20.34 -13.75 4.18
C ASN A 713 -21.36 -14.30 5.19
N ARG A 714 -21.11 -15.51 5.73
CA ARG A 714 -21.89 -16.08 6.82
C ARG A 714 -21.79 -15.23 8.09
N CYS A 715 -20.58 -14.83 8.49
CA CYS A 715 -20.33 -13.96 9.64
C CYS A 715 -21.19 -12.69 9.55
N LEU A 716 -21.15 -11.99 8.42
CA LEU A 716 -21.96 -10.77 8.22
C LEU A 716 -23.46 -11.00 8.45
N SER A 717 -24.00 -12.15 8.03
CA SER A 717 -25.44 -12.45 8.22
C SER A 717 -25.78 -12.75 9.67
N LEU A 718 -24.88 -13.46 10.38
CA LEU A 718 -24.99 -13.68 11.82
C LEU A 718 -24.91 -12.36 12.58
N GLU A 719 -24.00 -11.47 12.17
CA GLU A 719 -23.82 -10.14 12.77
C GLU A 719 -25.02 -9.22 12.56
N VAL A 720 -25.68 -9.27 11.39
CA VAL A 720 -26.94 -8.56 11.16
C VAL A 720 -27.98 -8.98 12.21
N LYS A 721 -28.12 -10.29 12.47
CA LYS A 721 -29.02 -10.81 13.51
C LYS A 721 -28.57 -10.44 14.93
N ARG A 722 -27.28 -10.54 15.25
CA ARG A 722 -26.71 -10.11 16.56
C ARG A 722 -26.95 -8.63 16.82
N SER A 723 -26.77 -7.79 15.80
CA SER A 723 -26.97 -6.34 15.91
C SER A 723 -28.39 -5.97 16.29
N HIS A 724 -29.38 -6.78 15.88
CA HIS A 724 -30.77 -6.60 16.29
C HIS A 724 -30.95 -6.69 17.80
N MET A 725 -30.27 -7.66 18.42
CA MET A 725 -30.36 -7.92 19.86
C MET A 725 -29.48 -6.97 20.67
N MET A 726 -28.30 -6.63 20.13
CA MET A 726 -27.23 -5.93 20.84
C MET A 726 -26.92 -4.54 20.28
N PHE A 727 -27.89 -3.86 19.66
CA PHE A 727 -27.68 -2.58 18.97
C PHE A 727 -26.88 -1.55 19.78
N GLY A 728 -27.23 -1.35 21.06
CA GLY A 728 -26.52 -0.45 21.97
C GLY A 728 -25.03 -0.79 22.13
N ARG A 729 -24.68 -2.08 22.20
CA ARG A 729 -23.28 -2.54 22.27
C ARG A 729 -22.52 -2.27 20.99
N TYR A 730 -23.13 -2.48 19.82
CA TYR A 730 -22.48 -2.09 18.54
C TYR A 730 -22.26 -0.58 18.46
N ARG A 731 -23.22 0.22 18.93
CA ARG A 731 -23.10 1.68 18.98
C ARG A 731 -21.95 2.14 19.89
N GLU A 732 -21.81 1.54 21.07
CA GLU A 732 -20.67 1.78 21.95
C GLU A 732 -19.35 1.33 21.32
N TYR A 733 -19.36 0.19 20.66
CA TYR A 733 -18.17 -0.35 19.99
C TYR A 733 -17.71 0.52 18.80
N ILE A 734 -18.65 1.10 18.04
CA ILE A 734 -18.34 2.13 17.02
C ILE A 734 -17.59 3.30 17.66
N ARG A 735 -18.08 3.82 18.80
CA ARG A 735 -17.41 4.92 19.51
C ARG A 735 -16.02 4.52 19.99
N LYS A 736 -15.86 3.29 20.48
CA LYS A 736 -14.57 2.73 20.90
C LYS A 736 -13.58 2.65 19.72
N LEU A 737 -14.00 2.12 18.57
CA LEU A 737 -13.13 2.04 17.38
C LEU A 737 -12.73 3.43 16.87
N ILE A 738 -13.62 4.43 16.96
CA ILE A 738 -13.30 5.82 16.61
C ILE A 738 -12.30 6.42 17.62
N HIS A 739 -12.54 6.23 18.91
CA HIS A 739 -11.65 6.73 19.97
C HIS A 739 -10.25 6.14 19.85
N ASP A 740 -10.17 4.83 19.60
CA ASP A 740 -8.92 4.08 19.47
C ASP A 740 -8.23 4.35 18.11
N GLY A 741 -8.83 5.17 17.23
CA GLY A 741 -8.27 5.55 15.93
C GLY A 741 -8.35 4.48 14.84
N ALA A 742 -8.98 3.33 15.12
CA ALA A 742 -9.17 2.23 14.17
C ALA A 742 -10.17 2.58 13.06
N LEU A 743 -11.11 3.49 13.34
CA LEU A 743 -12.02 4.06 12.35
C LEU A 743 -12.09 5.59 12.49
N ASN A 744 -12.45 6.26 11.41
CA ASN A 744 -12.69 7.69 11.37
C ASN A 744 -14.05 7.96 10.72
N ARG A 745 -14.93 8.64 11.47
CA ARG A 745 -16.32 8.87 11.10
C ARG A 745 -16.49 9.48 9.71
N ASP A 746 -15.76 10.54 9.41
CA ASP A 746 -15.89 11.28 8.16
C ASP A 746 -15.32 10.51 6.98
N THR A 747 -14.11 9.96 7.15
CA THR A 747 -13.38 9.34 6.03
C THR A 747 -13.76 7.90 5.75
N ASP A 748 -14.37 7.20 6.71
CA ASP A 748 -14.90 5.83 6.54
C ASP A 748 -16.42 5.81 6.34
N GLY A 749 -17.07 6.99 6.30
CA GLY A 749 -18.50 7.10 6.03
C GLY A 749 -19.38 6.43 7.10
N LEU A 750 -19.05 6.63 8.38
CA LEU A 750 -19.82 6.07 9.49
C LEU A 750 -21.05 6.93 9.81
N PRO A 751 -22.22 6.33 10.14
CA PRO A 751 -23.43 7.09 10.43
C PRO A 751 -23.28 7.92 11.71
N SER A 752 -23.63 9.20 11.65
CA SER A 752 -23.73 10.11 12.78
C SER A 752 -24.61 9.57 13.90
N GLU A 753 -24.51 10.15 15.10
CA GLU A 753 -25.32 9.72 16.24
C GLU A 753 -26.82 9.88 15.97
N THR A 754 -27.24 10.93 15.24
CA THR A 754 -28.63 11.15 14.84
C THR A 754 -29.11 10.12 13.81
N GLU A 755 -28.24 9.69 12.89
CA GLU A 755 -28.56 8.60 11.97
C GLU A 755 -28.68 7.27 12.70
N LEU A 756 -27.80 6.98 13.66
CA LEU A 756 -27.88 5.79 14.51
C LEU A 756 -29.16 5.78 15.35
N ASP A 757 -29.59 6.92 15.90
CA ASP A 757 -30.89 7.04 16.58
C ASP A 757 -32.06 6.68 15.64
N SER A 758 -32.02 7.16 14.39
CA SER A 758 -33.04 6.84 13.39
C SER A 758 -33.08 5.34 13.06
N ILE A 759 -31.90 4.71 12.93
CA ILE A 759 -31.79 3.27 12.65
C ILE A 759 -32.33 2.46 13.83
N GLU A 760 -31.98 2.84 15.06
CA GLU A 760 -32.43 2.20 16.30
C GLU A 760 -33.96 2.22 16.42
N GLN A 761 -34.58 3.37 16.15
CA GLN A 761 -36.03 3.55 16.23
C GLN A 761 -36.80 2.82 15.12
N LYS A 762 -36.25 2.75 13.90
CA LYS A 762 -36.94 2.17 12.73
C LYS A 762 -36.82 0.65 12.64
N SER A 763 -35.62 0.12 12.82
CA SER A 763 -35.32 -1.29 12.54
C SER A 763 -34.58 -1.98 13.69
N ARG A 764 -33.80 -1.21 14.47
CA ARG A 764 -32.83 -1.72 15.44
C ARG A 764 -31.81 -2.67 14.81
N ILE A 765 -31.59 -2.64 13.50
CA ILE A 765 -30.64 -3.52 12.80
C ILE A 765 -29.54 -2.66 12.20
N MET A 766 -28.28 -2.99 12.48
CA MET A 766 -27.15 -2.29 11.87
C MET A 766 -27.10 -2.63 10.37
N PRO A 767 -26.96 -1.63 9.48
CA PRO A 767 -26.84 -1.90 8.05
C PRO A 767 -25.63 -2.79 7.76
N ARG A 768 -25.81 -3.79 6.88
CA ARG A 768 -24.76 -4.77 6.56
C ARG A 768 -23.44 -4.15 6.08
N PRO A 769 -23.42 -3.07 5.27
CA PRO A 769 -22.18 -2.40 4.89
C PRO A 769 -21.42 -1.76 6.07
N LEU A 770 -22.12 -1.32 7.12
CA LEU A 770 -21.49 -0.85 8.36
C LEU A 770 -20.86 -2.01 9.11
N ILE A 771 -21.59 -3.13 9.24
CA ILE A 771 -21.07 -4.36 9.86
C ILE A 771 -19.80 -4.84 9.14
N ALA A 772 -19.74 -4.78 7.81
CA ALA A 772 -18.56 -5.15 7.05
C ALA A 772 -17.33 -4.27 7.38
N LEU A 773 -17.53 -2.96 7.59
CA LEU A 773 -16.46 -2.08 8.07
C LEU A 773 -16.00 -2.44 9.48
N LEU A 774 -16.96 -2.70 10.39
CA LEU A 774 -16.65 -3.10 11.77
C LEU A 774 -15.90 -4.42 11.83
N LEU A 775 -16.29 -5.41 11.02
CA LEU A 775 -15.64 -6.70 10.91
C LEU A 775 -14.15 -6.54 10.54
N GLY A 776 -13.86 -5.76 9.50
CA GLY A 776 -12.49 -5.52 9.06
C GLY A 776 -11.67 -4.76 10.12
N ALA A 777 -12.23 -3.70 10.71
CA ALA A 777 -11.56 -2.91 11.74
C ALA A 777 -11.25 -3.74 13.00
N THR A 778 -12.17 -4.61 13.43
CA THR A 778 -11.96 -5.51 14.57
C THR A 778 -10.87 -6.52 14.29
N LYS A 779 -10.86 -7.16 13.10
CA LYS A 779 -9.82 -8.13 12.72
C LYS A 779 -8.43 -7.49 12.79
N LEU A 780 -8.24 -6.36 12.12
CA LEU A 780 -6.96 -5.64 12.11
C LEU A 780 -6.50 -5.30 13.54
N LYS A 781 -7.38 -4.75 14.36
CA LYS A 781 -7.04 -4.35 15.72
C LYS A 781 -6.64 -5.53 16.62
N ILE A 782 -7.36 -6.65 16.51
CA ILE A 782 -7.05 -7.86 17.29
C ILE A 782 -5.75 -8.50 16.79
N GLU A 783 -5.52 -8.54 15.47
CA GLU A 783 -4.25 -9.01 14.90
C GLU A 783 -3.06 -8.14 15.36
N GLU A 784 -3.18 -6.82 15.26
CA GLU A 784 -2.16 -5.87 15.74
C GLU A 784 -1.80 -6.10 17.20
N TYR A 785 -2.81 -6.30 18.06
CA TYR A 785 -2.59 -6.64 19.46
C TYR A 785 -1.89 -7.99 19.63
N LEU A 786 -2.43 -9.06 19.04
CA LEU A 786 -1.91 -10.43 19.22
C LEU A 786 -0.47 -10.58 18.72
N VAL A 787 -0.09 -9.92 17.62
CA VAL A 787 1.29 -9.97 17.09
C VAL A 787 2.31 -9.43 18.08
N THR A 788 1.92 -8.53 19.00
CA THR A 788 2.81 -8.00 20.05
C THR A 788 2.94 -8.91 21.28
N THR A 789 2.13 -9.97 21.37
CA THR A 789 2.12 -10.90 22.51
C THR A 789 2.85 -12.21 22.22
N ASP A 790 3.09 -13.01 23.25
CA ASP A 790 3.59 -14.39 23.13
C ASP A 790 2.46 -15.44 23.06
N SER A 791 1.25 -15.00 22.70
CA SER A 791 0.14 -15.91 22.41
C SER A 791 0.47 -16.82 21.22
N PHE A 792 -0.11 -18.02 21.20
CA PHE A 792 0.09 -19.03 20.15
C PHE A 792 1.52 -19.59 20.00
N THR A 793 2.36 -19.50 21.04
CA THR A 793 3.72 -20.11 21.07
C THR A 793 3.73 -21.63 21.24
N ASP A 794 2.67 -22.21 21.84
CA ASP A 794 2.47 -23.65 22.00
C ASP A 794 2.46 -24.40 20.64
N LEU A 795 3.16 -25.54 20.56
CA LEU A 795 3.24 -26.40 19.38
C LEU A 795 1.87 -26.86 18.86
N TYR A 796 0.84 -26.90 19.72
CA TYR A 796 -0.54 -27.18 19.33
C TYR A 796 -1.00 -26.30 18.15
N PHE A 797 -0.60 -25.03 18.14
CA PHE A 797 -1.04 -24.06 17.13
C PHE A 797 -0.33 -24.18 15.79
N ASN A 798 0.67 -25.07 15.66
CA ASN A 798 1.22 -25.46 14.35
C ASN A 798 0.14 -26.02 13.40
N LYS A 799 -0.96 -26.55 13.95
CA LYS A 799 -2.10 -27.01 13.14
C LYS A 799 -2.74 -25.88 12.32
N LEU A 800 -2.78 -24.66 12.86
CA LEU A 800 -3.29 -23.48 12.15
C LEU A 800 -2.38 -23.14 10.96
N LEU A 801 -1.06 -23.10 11.22
CA LEU A 801 -0.04 -22.89 10.20
C LEU A 801 -0.13 -23.92 9.07
N VAL A 802 -0.22 -25.21 9.40
CA VAL A 802 -0.32 -26.28 8.40
C VAL A 802 -1.62 -26.17 7.61
N SER A 803 -2.74 -25.81 8.25
CA SER A 803 -4.03 -25.71 7.57
C SER A 803 -4.14 -24.55 6.59
N TYR A 804 -3.34 -23.47 6.77
CA TYR A 804 -3.26 -22.35 5.83
C TYR A 804 -2.73 -22.80 4.45
N PHE A 805 -1.84 -23.78 4.41
CA PHE A 805 -1.29 -24.29 3.15
C PHE A 805 -2.24 -25.32 2.48
N PRO A 806 -2.25 -25.38 1.14
CA PRO A 806 -3.00 -26.39 0.38
C PRO A 806 -2.70 -27.82 0.85
N PRO A 807 -3.69 -28.74 0.82
CA PRO A 807 -3.55 -30.12 1.29
C PRO A 807 -2.28 -30.83 0.80
N GLU A 808 -1.87 -30.57 -0.44
CA GLU A 808 -0.70 -31.15 -1.11
C GLU A 808 0.63 -30.76 -0.46
N LEU A 809 0.69 -29.63 0.24
CA LEU A 809 1.88 -29.12 0.91
C LEU A 809 1.90 -29.42 2.41
N ARG A 810 0.80 -29.88 3.02
CA ARG A 810 0.66 -29.99 4.49
C ARG A 810 1.63 -30.97 5.16
N GLN A 811 2.19 -31.91 4.42
CA GLN A 811 3.20 -32.86 4.92
C GLN A 811 4.63 -32.29 4.86
N ASP A 812 4.81 -31.07 4.36
CA ASP A 812 6.12 -30.46 4.22
C ASP A 812 6.60 -29.88 5.57
N GLU A 813 7.65 -30.47 6.13
CA GLU A 813 8.23 -30.03 7.39
C GLU A 813 8.80 -28.60 7.34
N SER A 814 9.12 -28.08 6.14
CA SER A 814 9.60 -26.70 5.98
C SER A 814 8.55 -25.66 6.36
N ILE A 815 7.26 -26.02 6.40
CA ILE A 815 6.17 -25.17 6.89
C ILE A 815 6.46 -24.64 8.30
N LEU A 816 7.02 -25.49 9.17
CA LEU A 816 7.32 -25.11 10.56
C LEU A 816 8.43 -24.05 10.67
N ARG A 817 9.23 -23.86 9.61
CA ARG A 817 10.31 -22.87 9.52
C ARG A 817 9.92 -21.65 8.68
N HIS A 818 8.65 -21.53 8.29
CA HIS A 818 8.18 -20.42 7.47
C HIS A 818 8.47 -19.07 8.19
N PRO A 819 9.12 -18.08 7.53
CA PRO A 819 9.48 -16.81 8.15
C PRO A 819 8.31 -16.03 8.74
N LEU A 820 7.11 -16.16 8.15
CA LEU A 820 5.87 -15.56 8.64
C LEU A 820 5.02 -16.51 9.51
N ARG A 821 5.63 -17.51 10.17
CA ARG A 821 4.89 -18.50 10.95
C ARG A 821 3.97 -17.84 11.99
N LYS A 822 4.46 -16.84 12.73
CA LYS A 822 3.72 -16.17 13.81
C LYS A 822 2.49 -15.46 13.22
N GLU A 823 2.71 -14.70 12.16
CA GLU A 823 1.70 -13.89 11.49
C GLU A 823 0.63 -14.76 10.81
N ILE A 824 1.01 -15.86 10.16
CA ILE A 824 0.05 -16.83 9.59
C ILE A 824 -0.84 -17.42 10.69
N ILE A 825 -0.25 -17.87 11.80
CA ILE A 825 -1.00 -18.48 12.91
C ILE A 825 -2.01 -17.48 13.50
N ILE A 826 -1.57 -16.25 13.74
CA ILE A 826 -2.42 -15.20 14.32
C ILE A 826 -3.54 -14.83 13.35
N CYS A 827 -3.22 -14.58 12.07
CA CYS A 827 -4.24 -14.24 11.07
C CYS A 827 -5.28 -15.35 10.94
N GLU A 828 -4.86 -16.62 10.88
CA GLU A 828 -5.79 -17.76 10.84
C GLU A 828 -6.62 -17.89 12.12
N ALA A 829 -6.02 -17.65 13.29
CA ALA A 829 -6.72 -17.68 14.57
C ALA A 829 -7.77 -16.57 14.68
N VAL A 830 -7.44 -15.34 14.28
CA VAL A 830 -8.35 -14.20 14.31
C VAL A 830 -9.49 -14.41 13.32
N ASN A 831 -9.17 -14.79 12.09
CA ASN A 831 -10.17 -15.09 11.07
C ASN A 831 -11.14 -16.18 11.56
N ARG A 832 -10.64 -17.32 12.05
CA ARG A 832 -11.51 -18.37 12.59
C ARG A 832 -12.36 -17.92 13.77
N THR A 833 -11.76 -17.19 14.71
CA THR A 833 -12.46 -16.78 15.93
C THR A 833 -13.54 -15.76 15.63
N ILE A 834 -13.26 -14.74 14.82
CA ILE A 834 -14.20 -13.66 14.52
C ILE A 834 -15.25 -14.08 13.50
N ASP A 835 -14.88 -14.81 12.44
CA ASP A 835 -15.85 -15.27 11.43
C ASP A 835 -16.96 -16.14 12.04
N ASP A 836 -16.61 -16.83 13.12
CA ASP A 836 -17.52 -17.66 13.88
C ASP A 836 -18.15 -16.87 15.05
N ALA A 837 -17.37 -16.51 16.07
CA ALA A 837 -17.89 -15.97 17.31
C ALA A 837 -18.42 -14.52 17.22
N GLY A 838 -18.04 -13.78 16.19
CA GLY A 838 -18.57 -12.45 15.90
C GLY A 838 -17.70 -11.27 16.35
N ILE A 839 -18.12 -10.07 15.91
CA ILE A 839 -17.36 -8.81 16.07
C ILE A 839 -17.19 -8.45 17.55
N LEU A 840 -18.25 -8.59 18.34
CA LEU A 840 -18.25 -8.21 19.76
C LEU A 840 -17.70 -9.32 20.68
N PHE A 841 -17.23 -10.45 20.14
CA PHE A 841 -16.82 -11.60 20.96
C PHE A 841 -15.73 -11.25 21.99
N PHE A 842 -14.62 -10.69 21.51
CA PHE A 842 -13.50 -10.31 22.38
C PHE A 842 -13.88 -9.22 23.38
N GLU A 843 -14.60 -8.19 22.92
CA GLU A 843 -15.07 -7.09 23.77
C GLU A 843 -15.98 -7.61 24.89
N ARG A 844 -16.94 -8.49 24.58
CA ARG A 844 -17.83 -9.11 25.58
C ARG A 844 -17.04 -9.97 26.56
N MET A 845 -16.06 -10.74 26.09
CA MET A 845 -15.21 -11.55 26.97
C MET A 845 -14.38 -10.70 27.92
N GLU A 846 -13.74 -9.65 27.41
CA GLU A 846 -12.94 -8.73 28.22
C GLU A 846 -13.80 -8.02 29.27
N GLN A 847 -14.97 -7.50 28.88
CA GLN A 847 -15.89 -6.84 29.81
C GLN A 847 -16.41 -7.76 30.93
N LEU A 848 -16.69 -9.03 30.62
CA LEU A 848 -17.29 -9.97 31.56
C LEU A 848 -16.28 -10.76 32.40
N THR A 849 -15.04 -10.90 31.94
CA THR A 849 -14.03 -11.77 32.59
C THR A 849 -12.71 -11.06 32.88
N GLY A 850 -12.47 -9.88 32.30
CA GLY A 850 -11.17 -9.20 32.31
C GLY A 850 -10.11 -9.84 31.39
N ALA A 851 -10.40 -10.99 30.77
CA ALA A 851 -9.46 -11.68 29.91
C ALA A 851 -9.35 -11.01 28.54
N LYS A 852 -8.10 -10.75 28.12
CA LYS A 852 -7.79 -10.13 26.83
C LYS A 852 -7.71 -11.16 25.70
N ALA A 853 -7.64 -10.66 24.47
CA ALA A 853 -7.67 -11.49 23.26
C ALA A 853 -6.54 -12.55 23.19
N ASP A 854 -5.37 -12.27 23.80
CA ASP A 854 -4.21 -13.15 23.88
C ASP A 854 -4.45 -14.41 24.72
N VAL A 855 -5.38 -14.36 25.67
CA VAL A 855 -5.88 -15.51 26.43
C VAL A 855 -7.12 -16.13 25.76
N VAL A 856 -8.06 -15.27 25.34
CA VAL A 856 -9.36 -15.68 24.82
C VAL A 856 -9.24 -16.43 23.49
N ALA A 857 -8.43 -15.95 22.54
CA ALA A 857 -8.34 -16.56 21.21
C ALA A 857 -7.72 -17.97 21.24
N PRO A 858 -6.58 -18.22 21.90
CA PRO A 858 -6.03 -19.57 22.06
C PRO A 858 -7.03 -20.56 22.70
N LEU A 859 -7.76 -20.11 23.73
CA LEU A 859 -8.77 -20.92 24.40
C LEU A 859 -9.94 -21.24 23.47
N TYR A 860 -10.44 -20.24 22.73
CA TYR A 860 -11.51 -20.44 21.74
C TYR A 860 -11.12 -21.49 20.70
N ILE A 861 -9.92 -21.39 20.13
CA ILE A 861 -9.43 -22.35 19.12
C ILE A 861 -9.29 -23.76 19.71
N LYS A 862 -8.70 -23.90 20.90
CA LYS A 862 -8.56 -25.21 21.55
C LYS A 862 -9.93 -25.82 21.88
N PHE A 863 -10.85 -25.02 22.40
CA PHE A 863 -12.19 -25.46 22.78
C PHE A 863 -13.03 -25.89 21.56
N THR A 864 -13.08 -25.06 20.51
CA THR A 864 -13.85 -25.36 19.29
C THR A 864 -13.33 -26.59 18.54
N ASN A 865 -12.02 -26.81 18.54
CA ASN A 865 -11.42 -28.05 18.03
C ASN A 865 -11.77 -29.26 18.90
N PHE A 866 -11.74 -29.12 20.23
CA PHE A 866 -12.08 -30.19 21.16
C PHE A 866 -13.53 -30.67 20.96
N ILE A 867 -14.48 -29.74 20.85
CA ILE A 867 -15.90 -30.07 20.61
C ILE A 867 -16.19 -30.43 19.14
N LYS A 868 -15.19 -30.37 18.25
CA LYS A 868 -15.34 -30.61 16.80
C LYS A 868 -16.44 -29.75 16.18
N LYS A 869 -16.48 -28.45 16.51
CA LYS A 869 -17.52 -27.49 16.04
C LYS A 869 -17.75 -27.59 14.52
N HIS A 870 -16.68 -27.75 13.75
CA HIS A 870 -16.77 -27.84 12.29
C HIS A 870 -17.59 -29.04 11.80
N GLU A 871 -17.49 -30.20 12.46
CA GLU A 871 -18.28 -31.40 12.12
C GLU A 871 -19.77 -31.14 12.35
N TRP A 872 -20.13 -30.39 13.40
CA TRP A 872 -21.53 -30.01 13.66
C TRP A 872 -22.06 -29.08 12.58
N MET A 873 -21.27 -28.09 12.15
CA MET A 873 -21.67 -27.18 11.08
C MET A 873 -21.86 -27.90 9.74
N GLN A 874 -21.00 -28.88 9.42
CA GLN A 874 -21.10 -29.68 8.21
C GLN A 874 -22.29 -30.64 8.22
N SER A 875 -22.75 -31.05 9.40
CA SER A 875 -23.91 -31.95 9.54
C SER A 875 -25.26 -31.29 9.27
N ILE A 876 -25.30 -29.95 9.13
CA ILE A 876 -26.53 -29.21 8.84
C ILE A 876 -26.91 -29.38 7.36
N PRO A 877 -28.09 -29.92 7.04
CA PRO A 877 -28.53 -30.07 5.65
C PRO A 877 -28.56 -28.75 4.88
N GLU A 878 -28.10 -28.76 3.63
CA GLU A 878 -28.13 -27.56 2.76
C GLU A 878 -29.55 -27.09 2.41
N SER A 879 -30.54 -28.00 2.49
CA SER A 879 -31.97 -27.78 2.26
C SER A 879 -32.62 -26.82 3.26
N ILE A 880 -31.96 -26.54 4.39
CA ILE A 880 -32.53 -25.73 5.46
C ILE A 880 -32.61 -24.26 5.06
N PRO A 881 -33.75 -23.58 5.31
CA PRO A 881 -33.90 -22.15 5.09
C PRO A 881 -32.83 -21.34 5.82
N ALA A 882 -32.33 -20.29 5.18
CA ALA A 882 -31.21 -19.49 5.69
C ALA A 882 -31.43 -18.98 7.12
N ASP A 883 -32.64 -18.51 7.44
CA ASP A 883 -32.97 -18.00 8.78
C ASP A 883 -32.82 -19.07 9.87
N ILE A 884 -33.27 -20.29 9.61
CA ILE A 884 -33.18 -21.42 10.54
C ILE A 884 -31.72 -21.82 10.75
N TYR A 885 -30.96 -21.86 9.66
CA TYR A 885 -29.52 -22.14 9.70
C TYR A 885 -28.79 -21.12 10.59
N TYR A 886 -29.02 -19.82 10.39
CA TYR A 886 -28.37 -18.78 11.20
C TYR A 886 -28.78 -18.83 12.66
N ASP A 887 -30.06 -19.07 12.95
CA ASP A 887 -30.57 -19.18 14.32
C ASP A 887 -29.91 -20.34 15.09
N PHE A 888 -29.69 -21.49 14.44
CA PHE A 888 -28.95 -22.59 15.04
C PHE A 888 -27.48 -22.24 15.28
N ILE A 889 -26.81 -21.60 14.32
CA ILE A 889 -25.40 -21.21 14.47
C ILE A 889 -25.23 -20.21 15.62
N LEU A 890 -26.10 -19.20 15.71
CA LEU A 890 -26.09 -18.25 16.83
C LEU A 890 -26.30 -18.94 18.17
N PHE A 891 -27.25 -19.88 18.24
CA PHE A 891 -27.47 -20.67 19.44
C PHE A 891 -26.22 -21.46 19.85
N LEU A 892 -25.58 -22.16 18.91
CA LEU A 892 -24.33 -22.88 19.16
C LEU A 892 -23.22 -21.94 19.66
N GLU A 893 -23.09 -20.75 19.04
CA GLU A 893 -22.04 -19.79 19.36
C GLU A 893 -22.24 -19.12 20.72
N GLU A 894 -23.47 -18.83 21.13
CA GLU A 894 -23.76 -18.33 22.49
C GLU A 894 -23.51 -19.40 23.56
N ASN A 895 -23.77 -20.68 23.28
CA ASN A 895 -23.40 -21.78 24.17
C ASN A 895 -21.87 -21.89 24.33
N ILE A 896 -21.13 -21.79 23.22
CA ILE A 896 -19.66 -21.78 23.23
C ILE A 896 -19.14 -20.54 24.00
N PHE A 897 -19.73 -19.37 23.77
CA PHE A 897 -19.42 -18.13 24.49
C PHE A 897 -19.55 -18.34 26.00
N TYR A 898 -20.68 -18.89 26.45
CA TYR A 898 -20.92 -19.13 27.87
C TYR A 898 -19.95 -20.15 28.47
N CYS A 899 -19.62 -21.21 27.73
CA CYS A 899 -18.63 -22.20 28.14
C CYS A 899 -17.25 -21.56 28.36
N ILE A 900 -16.79 -20.75 27.41
CA ILE A 900 -15.49 -20.07 27.48
C ILE A 900 -15.48 -19.04 28.61
N LYS A 901 -16.54 -18.24 28.76
CA LYS A 901 -16.71 -17.30 29.88
C LYS A 901 -16.56 -18.02 31.22
N LYS A 902 -17.25 -19.15 31.42
CA LYS A 902 -17.16 -19.96 32.63
C LYS A 902 -15.74 -20.44 32.89
N ILE A 903 -15.05 -20.96 31.87
CA ILE A 903 -13.66 -21.43 32.01
C ILE A 903 -12.75 -20.29 32.49
N LEU A 904 -12.90 -19.10 31.91
CA LEU A 904 -12.11 -17.91 32.27
C LEU A 904 -12.44 -17.39 33.68
N SER A 905 -13.65 -17.62 34.17
CA SER A 905 -14.08 -17.20 35.52
C SER A 905 -13.73 -18.20 36.63
N LEU A 906 -13.07 -19.32 36.34
CA LEU A 906 -12.68 -20.29 37.37
C LEU A 906 -11.55 -19.73 38.25
N PRO A 907 -11.64 -19.89 39.60
CA PRO A 907 -10.57 -19.45 40.49
C PRO A 907 -9.28 -20.25 40.28
N SER A 908 -8.14 -19.59 40.50
CA SER A 908 -6.83 -20.21 40.35
C SER A 908 -6.47 -21.15 41.51
N PRO A 909 -5.91 -22.35 41.23
CA PRO A 909 -5.63 -23.35 42.26
C PRO A 909 -4.61 -22.91 43.31
N ASP A 910 -3.91 -21.78 43.14
CA ASP A 910 -2.88 -21.29 44.07
C ASP A 910 -3.40 -20.41 45.23
N HIS A 911 -4.71 -20.17 45.35
CA HIS A 911 -5.28 -19.50 46.53
C HIS A 911 -6.00 -20.48 47.46
N SER A 912 -5.21 -21.27 48.18
CA SER A 912 -5.66 -21.90 49.43
C SER A 912 -5.73 -20.86 50.55
N SER A 913 -6.72 -19.97 50.48
CA SER A 913 -7.17 -19.15 51.62
C SER A 913 -8.35 -19.88 52.27
N PRO A 914 -8.19 -20.49 53.47
CA PRO A 914 -9.32 -21.09 54.16
C PRO A 914 -10.19 -19.96 54.73
N GLY A 915 -11.24 -19.55 53.99
CA GLY A 915 -12.19 -18.57 54.52
C GLY A 915 -13.10 -17.81 53.54
N ALA A 916 -13.02 -18.00 52.22
CA ALA A 916 -13.95 -17.35 51.30
C ALA A 916 -15.14 -18.28 50.98
N SER A 917 -16.15 -18.27 51.85
CA SER A 917 -17.47 -18.79 51.50
C SER A 917 -18.05 -17.95 50.36
N PHE A 918 -18.20 -18.54 49.18
CA PHE A 918 -18.88 -17.90 48.05
C PHE A 918 -20.39 -17.90 48.34
N VAL A 919 -20.90 -16.79 48.88
CA VAL A 919 -22.32 -16.47 48.82
C VAL A 919 -22.52 -15.76 47.48
N MET A 920 -23.12 -16.44 46.51
CA MET A 920 -23.70 -15.75 45.35
C MET A 920 -24.73 -14.75 45.88
N ASN A 921 -24.52 -13.46 45.64
CA ASN A 921 -25.51 -12.44 45.95
C ASN A 921 -26.70 -12.61 44.98
N GLU A 922 -27.93 -12.46 45.46
CA GLU A 922 -29.15 -12.54 44.61
C GLU A 922 -29.13 -11.56 43.42
N ASN A 923 -28.32 -10.50 43.47
CA ASN A 923 -28.12 -9.56 42.36
C ASN A 923 -27.30 -10.15 41.19
N ASP A 924 -26.40 -11.12 41.42
CA ASP A 924 -25.72 -11.84 40.33
C ASP A 924 -26.67 -12.85 39.67
N TYR A 925 -27.69 -13.31 40.39
CA TYR A 925 -28.74 -14.17 39.83
C TYR A 925 -29.67 -13.38 38.88
N LEU A 926 -29.87 -12.09 39.14
CA LEU A 926 -30.70 -11.20 38.30
C LEU A 926 -29.97 -10.71 37.03
N SER A 927 -28.65 -10.48 37.08
CA SER A 927 -27.85 -10.19 35.86
C SER A 927 -27.65 -11.42 34.98
N VAL A 928 -27.56 -12.61 35.61
CA VAL A 928 -27.58 -13.90 34.91
C VAL A 928 -28.94 -14.18 34.27
N GLN A 929 -30.06 -13.65 34.79
CA GLN A 929 -31.38 -13.80 34.16
C GLN A 929 -31.56 -12.97 32.89
N GLU A 930 -30.94 -11.80 32.77
CA GLU A 930 -30.97 -11.04 31.51
C GLU A 930 -30.19 -11.79 30.42
N ASP A 931 -29.01 -12.35 30.70
CA ASP A 931 -28.23 -13.13 29.73
C ASP A 931 -28.79 -14.55 29.47
N ALA A 932 -29.39 -15.21 30.47
CA ALA A 932 -29.94 -16.58 30.35
C ALA A 932 -31.33 -16.65 29.70
N MET A 933 -32.09 -15.55 29.62
CA MET A 933 -33.36 -15.52 28.87
C MET A 933 -33.16 -15.74 27.35
N TYR A 934 -31.93 -15.67 26.85
CA TYR A 934 -31.63 -15.72 25.40
C TYR A 934 -31.37 -17.12 24.82
N SER A 935 -31.05 -18.16 25.61
CA SER A 935 -30.56 -19.43 25.01
C SER A 935 -31.64 -20.49 24.72
N SER A 936 -32.65 -20.70 25.57
CA SER A 936 -33.45 -21.93 25.49
C SER A 936 -34.85 -21.79 24.88
N TYR A 937 -35.52 -20.63 25.03
CA TYR A 937 -36.97 -20.53 24.75
C TYR A 937 -37.33 -19.98 23.37
N ARG A 938 -36.47 -19.14 22.75
CA ARG A 938 -36.78 -18.43 21.50
C ARG A 938 -36.48 -19.26 20.24
N TYR A 939 -35.41 -20.04 20.26
CA TYR A 939 -34.98 -20.84 19.10
C TYR A 939 -35.72 -22.18 18.95
N ARG A 940 -36.25 -22.76 20.04
CA ARG A 940 -36.80 -24.13 20.01
C ARG A 940 -38.15 -24.28 19.30
N ASN A 941 -39.08 -23.32 19.41
CA ASN A 941 -40.49 -23.55 19.07
C ASN A 941 -40.97 -23.09 17.68
N PRO A 942 -40.47 -21.99 17.07
CA PRO A 942 -40.93 -21.56 15.74
C PRO A 942 -40.36 -22.40 14.59
N LEU A 943 -39.13 -22.92 14.73
CA LEU A 943 -38.36 -23.59 13.67
C LEU A 943 -38.95 -24.95 13.24
N GLN A 944 -39.74 -25.58 14.11
CA GLN A 944 -40.17 -26.97 13.95
C GLN A 944 -41.35 -27.16 12.98
N LYS A 945 -42.12 -26.10 12.69
CA LYS A 945 -43.33 -26.20 11.84
C LYS A 945 -43.08 -26.07 10.34
N GLN A 946 -41.86 -25.70 9.93
CA GLN A 946 -41.53 -25.35 8.54
C GLN A 946 -40.58 -26.32 7.84
N LEU A 947 -40.07 -27.34 8.54
CA LEU A 947 -39.08 -28.29 8.01
C LEU A 947 -39.73 -29.62 7.60
N SER A 948 -39.07 -30.34 6.70
CA SER A 948 -39.36 -31.75 6.46
C SER A 948 -39.12 -32.56 7.75
N GLN A 949 -39.74 -33.73 7.88
CA GLN A 949 -39.64 -34.54 9.10
C GLN A 949 -38.18 -34.93 9.41
N ASP A 950 -37.42 -35.33 8.38
CA ASP A 950 -36.02 -35.75 8.50
C ASP A 950 -35.07 -34.58 8.82
N ASP A 951 -35.26 -33.42 8.17
CA ASP A 951 -34.48 -32.21 8.47
C ASP A 951 -34.80 -31.70 9.88
N GLY A 952 -36.07 -31.78 10.29
CA GLY A 952 -36.53 -31.43 11.62
C GLY A 952 -35.94 -32.33 12.72
N ASP A 953 -35.82 -33.64 12.47
CA ASP A 953 -35.16 -34.59 13.38
C ASP A 953 -33.66 -34.32 13.52
N THR A 954 -32.98 -34.08 12.42
CA THR A 954 -31.54 -33.77 12.40
C THR A 954 -31.26 -32.51 13.22
N ILE A 955 -32.02 -31.44 12.98
CA ILE A 955 -31.87 -30.18 13.70
C ILE A 955 -32.19 -30.33 15.19
N ARG A 956 -33.25 -31.07 15.55
CA ARG A 956 -33.56 -31.36 16.96
C ARG A 956 -32.42 -32.05 17.69
N ASN A 957 -31.79 -33.03 17.03
CA ASN A 957 -30.65 -33.73 17.62
C ASN A 957 -29.45 -32.80 17.81
N LEU A 958 -29.16 -31.90 16.87
CA LEU A 958 -28.08 -30.93 17.00
C LEU A 958 -28.30 -29.93 18.12
N PHE A 959 -29.52 -29.37 18.25
CA PHE A 959 -29.86 -28.51 19.38
C PHE A 959 -29.68 -29.24 20.72
N ARG A 960 -30.15 -30.48 20.82
CA ARG A 960 -30.00 -31.31 22.03
C ARG A 960 -28.54 -31.59 22.37
N GLN A 961 -27.69 -31.85 21.36
CA GLN A 961 -26.26 -32.05 21.57
C GLN A 961 -25.58 -30.79 22.12
N ALA A 962 -25.95 -29.60 21.62
CA ALA A 962 -25.44 -28.33 22.12
C ALA A 962 -25.86 -28.06 23.57
N ASP A 963 -27.11 -28.35 23.95
CA ASP A 963 -27.57 -28.23 25.35
C ASP A 963 -26.77 -29.17 26.28
N ILE A 964 -26.54 -30.41 25.84
CA ILE A 964 -25.74 -31.40 26.61
C ILE A 964 -24.31 -30.90 26.82
N LEU A 965 -23.74 -30.14 25.88
CA LEU A 965 -22.39 -29.57 26.02
C LEU A 965 -22.32 -28.62 27.22
N GLU A 966 -23.29 -27.72 27.36
CA GLU A 966 -23.38 -26.78 28.47
C GLU A 966 -23.53 -27.51 29.82
N ASP A 967 -24.48 -28.45 29.88
CA ASP A 967 -24.75 -29.27 31.07
C ASP A 967 -23.52 -30.10 31.47
N SER A 968 -22.83 -30.69 30.49
CA SER A 968 -21.64 -31.52 30.73
C SER A 968 -20.47 -30.69 31.27
N LEU A 969 -20.27 -29.47 30.77
CA LEU A 969 -19.26 -28.57 31.30
C LEU A 969 -19.61 -28.08 32.72
N PHE A 970 -20.89 -27.80 32.98
CA PHE A 970 -21.37 -27.42 34.32
C PHE A 970 -21.13 -28.54 35.34
N VAL A 971 -21.43 -29.78 34.98
CA VAL A 971 -21.15 -30.98 35.80
C VAL A 971 -19.64 -31.18 35.99
N PHE A 972 -18.83 -30.91 34.97
CA PHE A 972 -17.37 -31.04 35.04
C PHE A 972 -16.73 -30.02 35.99
N ILE A 973 -17.17 -28.76 35.95
CA ILE A 973 -16.65 -27.66 36.77
C ILE A 973 -17.03 -27.81 38.25
N ASN A 974 -18.27 -28.20 38.56
CA ASN A 974 -18.84 -28.18 39.91
C ASN A 974 -18.64 -29.47 40.74
N ARG A 975 -17.56 -30.22 40.51
CA ARG A 975 -17.32 -31.57 41.09
C ARG A 975 -17.17 -31.66 42.62
N SER A 976 -17.43 -30.60 43.39
CA SER A 976 -17.60 -30.69 44.85
C SER A 976 -18.99 -31.16 45.29
N SER A 977 -19.99 -31.31 44.41
CA SER A 977 -21.38 -31.58 44.81
C SER A 977 -22.05 -32.85 44.26
N ILE A 978 -21.34 -33.80 43.65
CA ILE A 978 -22.00 -34.98 43.04
C ILE A 978 -21.60 -36.26 43.77
N LYS A 979 -22.16 -36.46 44.96
CA LYS A 979 -22.51 -37.81 45.42
C LYS A 979 -23.88 -38.11 44.81
N GLU A 980 -23.96 -39.20 44.06
CA GLU A 980 -25.17 -39.73 43.41
C GLU A 980 -25.55 -39.10 42.06
N LYS A 981 -24.91 -39.61 41.00
CA LYS A 981 -25.56 -40.08 39.76
C LYS A 981 -24.51 -40.78 38.90
N LYS A 982 -24.25 -42.05 39.22
CA LYS A 982 -23.66 -43.02 38.30
C LYS A 982 -24.75 -43.38 37.29
N ASP A 983 -24.80 -42.74 36.11
CA ASP A 983 -25.42 -43.38 34.93
C ASP A 983 -25.34 -42.66 33.57
N PHE A 984 -24.54 -41.60 33.35
CA PHE A 984 -24.65 -40.84 32.08
C PHE A 984 -23.52 -41.01 31.06
N PHE A 985 -22.36 -41.56 31.44
CA PHE A 985 -21.23 -41.78 30.53
C PHE A 985 -20.33 -42.91 31.04
N GLU A 986 -20.69 -44.17 30.77
CA GLU A 986 -19.72 -45.26 30.83
C GLU A 986 -19.35 -45.71 29.41
N MET A 987 -18.03 -45.72 29.16
CA MET A 987 -17.33 -46.30 28.00
C MET A 987 -17.05 -45.41 26.78
N GLU A 988 -16.53 -44.19 26.99
CA GLU A 988 -15.53 -43.55 26.09
C GLU A 988 -14.82 -42.33 26.74
N ASP A 989 -15.35 -41.81 27.86
CA ASP A 989 -15.05 -40.46 28.37
C ASP A 989 -13.87 -40.28 29.33
N SER A 990 -13.13 -41.31 29.74
CA SER A 990 -11.98 -41.10 30.65
C SER A 990 -10.81 -40.38 29.99
N MET A 991 -10.66 -40.47 28.66
CA MET A 991 -9.65 -39.72 27.89
C MET A 991 -10.06 -38.27 27.65
N LYS A 992 -11.31 -38.01 27.23
CA LYS A 992 -11.84 -36.66 26.99
C LYS A 992 -11.88 -35.79 28.26
N LEU A 993 -12.18 -36.40 29.42
CA LEU A 993 -12.11 -35.71 30.72
C LEU A 993 -10.68 -35.35 31.14
N ARG A 994 -9.67 -36.14 30.73
CA ARG A 994 -8.26 -35.87 31.04
C ARG A 994 -7.74 -34.71 30.17
N GLU A 995 -8.14 -34.66 28.91
CA GLU A 995 -7.85 -33.57 27.97
C GLU A 995 -8.53 -32.25 28.36
N LEU A 996 -9.81 -32.28 28.76
CA LEU A 996 -10.49 -31.10 29.32
C LEU A 996 -9.80 -30.59 30.61
N ARG A 997 -9.29 -31.51 31.46
CA ARG A 997 -8.49 -31.14 32.63
C ARG A 997 -7.15 -30.55 32.26
N GLU A 998 -6.50 -31.02 31.18
CA GLU A 998 -5.26 -30.44 30.67
C GLU A 998 -5.49 -29.05 30.08
N ILE A 999 -6.55 -28.86 29.28
CA ILE A 999 -6.95 -27.56 28.73
C ILE A 999 -7.28 -26.59 29.88
N ALA A 1000 -8.11 -26.99 30.85
CA ALA A 1000 -8.43 -26.11 31.99
C ALA A 1000 -7.20 -25.80 32.88
N ARG A 1001 -6.21 -26.70 32.97
CA ARG A 1001 -4.97 -26.47 33.73
C ARG A 1001 -3.95 -25.60 32.99
N THR A 1002 -3.93 -25.64 31.66
CA THR A 1002 -2.97 -24.85 30.86
C THR A 1002 -3.35 -23.36 30.73
N PHE A 1003 -4.58 -22.97 31.09
CA PHE A 1003 -5.10 -21.61 30.91
C PHE A 1003 -5.46 -20.89 32.22
N GLN A 1004 -4.96 -21.41 33.35
CA GLN A 1004 -4.98 -20.69 34.63
C GLN A 1004 -4.00 -19.51 34.54
N PRO A 1005 -4.43 -18.25 34.69
CA PRO A 1005 -3.52 -17.12 34.63
C PRO A 1005 -2.57 -17.20 35.83
N HIS A 1006 -1.29 -17.49 35.55
CA HIS A 1006 -0.24 -17.04 36.45
C HIS A 1006 -0.31 -15.52 36.42
N HIS A 1007 -0.81 -14.91 37.50
CA HIS A 1007 -0.61 -13.50 37.72
C HIS A 1007 0.90 -13.23 37.63
N TYR A 1008 1.25 -12.36 36.67
CA TYR A 1008 2.48 -11.60 36.69
C TYR A 1008 2.61 -10.93 38.06
N LEU A 1009 3.43 -11.49 38.94
CA LEU A 1009 4.02 -10.78 40.06
C LEU A 1009 5.49 -11.17 40.20
N GLU A 1010 6.29 -10.15 39.93
CA GLU A 1010 7.62 -9.86 40.49
C GLU A 1010 8.87 -10.45 39.83
N ALA A 1011 9.71 -9.49 39.43
CA ALA A 1011 11.09 -9.62 39.04
C ALA A 1011 11.98 -10.14 40.19
N SER A 1012 13.13 -10.68 39.77
CA SER A 1012 14.34 -11.00 40.56
C SER A 1012 14.28 -12.21 41.49
N PHE A 1013 15.00 -13.28 41.15
CA PHE A 1013 16.23 -13.71 41.84
C PHE A 1013 16.84 -14.96 41.16
N LEU A 1014 18.03 -14.77 40.59
CA LEU A 1014 19.17 -15.70 40.41
C LEU A 1014 18.93 -17.23 40.40
N ALA A 1015 19.19 -17.85 39.24
CA ALA A 1015 20.28 -18.83 39.00
C ALA A 1015 20.36 -19.19 37.51
#